data_AF-A0A9W7FPE2-F1
#
_entry.id   AF-A0A9W7FPE2-F1
#
_cell.length_a   1.000
_cell.length_b   1.000
_cell.length_c   1.000
_cell.angle_alpha   90.00
_cell.angle_beta   90.00
_cell.angle_gamma   90.00
#
_symmetry.space_group_name_H-M   'P 1'
#
loop_
_entity.id
_entity.type
_entity.pdbx_description
1 polymer ?
#
loop_
_entity_poly.entity_id
_entity_poly.type
_entity_poly.pdbx_seq_one_letter_code
_entity_poly.pdbx_strand_id
1 'polypeptide(L)'
;MLGLSDIPDFSSGNEPSSPTDHGGGDAPRIVRRNSRTPRRPIDSLSKEDGNLPPTGQYDSGSKDKTMIKFKPKFKENNAKSSFGLLTNKAGAGAGSDDFEGRSRLDFTIRLCSTMAAVAAGARSIIAGVALLWLFGRLFITTTIAIHAVTDGAACRLLLFRGEEFKRWSCPLIIIHCILDIAGNYVYILSCQVVFVGFLLEPDGTTCDDWVGLYHALETLTGICWFVISCRTLALFTTIAYLVLESGRVKACRRRSTKKKINAALEEICHDGSYLGRHLKPLRFVWTLSTIVAISWALASIIGCVRYIFLETPPNQSESLGACDPLDESECALPFPSNFYLAEDSSTDTGYRVNIDGSSLPITKSGDYIDPSVVNELDGFSTVAPILFYLNGLEGGGGLGVIENSGLPSADEIEKSQTAQSITILYEVESKTLVPHFSTMLLKDEKKPLMSVQPASALSHNKHYAVALVNAAGSGGALLDRSPGLVKLVASEEAGGRSELFRNTLLPSLYDAAAWTQPANMTAVEGGLPENIQMLFDFTTVSERSQLSKIRGARDATLGILQSDSFEWIEGNAGNVQTNKIMDHDCSLHGNYIARTVHLQILMPWFLEKYGSGHRGATMDMKKLNSGSTSLKGHLKFVVQIPCSLEKGSKSAFMGKEMSSVVQYGHGLFYSREELIADSKFMQRMADSNGYLLVSADWRGMSMFDLPIIAKVLIADPSLFRATLDNLIQGYVSMMSMLHYVETKMLMDIPEFLHFEDSAGVLQPIPISDEVEVNFYGISQGGILGAGYNALMGVTGLLQRSILGVPGTPFALIMGKSTDFKVFNELMLLNFYSNREIRIMLSLIQMAWDTVEAGGLLAPTVSEEFPPVLIQAGLGDAEVPSMAAEVLARTYGAKILPGNPKDVYGCERVSAAGPGSVGPTSALTEVLYQHEYDSMPGADSDEPPDFNRVHYCVRQDTALQEQIVEFINEGVIVDPCEADGCLRERAWGC
;
A
#
# COMPACT_ATOMS: atom_id res chain seq x y z
N MET A 1 -0.16 76.96 -23.44
CA MET A 1 -0.79 77.28 -22.13
C MET A 1 -1.52 76.01 -21.71
N LEU A 2 -1.29 75.47 -20.51
CA LEU A 2 -1.98 75.86 -19.26
C LEU A 2 -3.51 75.77 -19.41
N GLY A 3 -4.17 74.92 -18.61
CA GLY A 3 -5.63 74.87 -18.55
C GLY A 3 -6.18 73.62 -17.87
N LEU A 4 -6.61 73.76 -16.61
CA LEU A 4 -7.72 72.98 -16.07
C LEU A 4 -9.02 73.45 -16.73
N SER A 5 -9.97 72.55 -17.01
CA SER A 5 -11.41 72.75 -16.70
C SER A 5 -12.31 71.62 -17.23
N ASP A 6 -13.14 71.08 -16.33
CA ASP A 6 -14.58 70.82 -16.48
C ASP A 6 -15.17 69.99 -17.65
N ILE A 7 -15.45 68.71 -17.31
CA ILE A 7 -16.62 67.88 -17.68
C ILE A 7 -16.85 67.56 -19.19
N PRO A 8 -17.81 66.69 -19.62
CA PRO A 8 -17.43 65.55 -20.46
C PRO A 8 -18.00 65.57 -21.89
N ASP A 9 -17.31 64.93 -22.84
CA ASP A 9 -17.95 64.37 -24.04
C ASP A 9 -17.15 63.21 -24.68
N PHE A 10 -17.71 62.63 -25.74
CA PHE A 10 -17.45 61.28 -26.29
C PHE A 10 -16.20 61.06 -27.18
N SER A 11 -15.86 59.76 -27.31
CA SER A 11 -15.44 59.01 -28.54
C SER A 11 -13.94 58.71 -28.87
N SER A 12 -13.63 57.39 -28.80
CA SER A 12 -12.96 56.51 -29.79
C SER A 12 -11.61 56.84 -30.47
N GLY A 13 -10.73 55.82 -30.65
CA GLY A 13 -9.74 55.82 -31.76
C GLY A 13 -8.51 54.87 -31.70
N ASN A 14 -8.70 53.59 -32.01
CA ASN A 14 -7.76 52.51 -32.41
C ASN A 14 -6.29 52.84 -32.84
N GLU A 15 -5.31 52.05 -32.33
CA GLU A 15 -4.35 51.12 -33.04
C GLU A 15 -3.64 51.47 -34.38
N PRO A 16 -2.62 50.71 -34.89
CA PRO A 16 -1.68 49.72 -34.28
C PRO A 16 -0.19 49.77 -34.81
N SER A 17 0.61 48.73 -34.50
CA SER A 17 1.70 48.08 -35.32
C SER A 17 3.22 48.34 -35.05
N SER A 18 4.08 47.48 -35.64
CA SER A 18 5.45 47.02 -35.22
C SER A 18 6.51 47.22 -36.36
N PRO A 19 7.69 46.50 -36.55
CA PRO A 19 8.43 45.42 -35.82
C PRO A 19 10.02 45.49 -35.83
N THR A 20 10.73 44.36 -35.53
CA THR A 20 12.15 43.94 -35.89
C THR A 20 13.39 44.65 -35.25
N ASP A 21 14.61 44.09 -35.05
CA ASP A 21 15.17 42.70 -35.20
C ASP A 21 16.51 42.38 -34.42
N HIS A 22 16.88 41.08 -34.37
CA HIS A 22 18.20 40.35 -34.24
C HIS A 22 19.51 40.87 -33.54
N GLY A 23 20.25 39.93 -32.87
CA GLY A 23 21.74 39.79 -32.98
C GLY A 23 22.59 39.55 -31.69
N GLY A 24 23.48 38.52 -31.63
CA GLY A 24 24.33 38.19 -30.44
C GLY A 24 25.85 37.97 -30.69
N GLY A 25 26.65 37.50 -29.70
CA GLY A 25 28.07 37.08 -29.88
C GLY A 25 29.01 37.03 -28.63
N ASP A 26 29.89 36.01 -28.56
CA ASP A 26 30.70 35.49 -27.41
C ASP A 26 31.96 36.27 -26.87
N ALA A 27 32.19 36.17 -25.53
CA ALA A 27 33.45 35.76 -24.81
C ALA A 27 34.83 36.51 -24.97
N PRO A 28 35.95 36.19 -24.24
CA PRO A 28 36.20 35.87 -22.80
C PRO A 28 37.52 36.47 -22.14
N ARG A 29 37.77 36.17 -20.82
CA ARG A 29 39.07 35.88 -20.10
C ARG A 29 39.74 36.80 -18.99
N ILE A 30 39.69 36.30 -17.72
CA ILE A 30 40.73 36.08 -16.64
C ILE A 30 41.68 37.22 -16.09
N VAL A 31 41.77 37.43 -14.74
CA VAL A 31 42.97 37.32 -13.81
C VAL A 31 42.90 38.10 -12.45
N ARG A 32 43.02 37.36 -11.32
CA ARG A 32 43.57 37.58 -9.91
C ARG A 32 44.14 38.98 -9.47
N ARG A 33 44.23 39.44 -8.18
CA ARG A 33 44.40 38.81 -6.82
C ARG A 33 44.40 39.83 -5.62
N ASN A 34 44.38 39.33 -4.34
CA ASN A 34 44.86 39.93 -3.04
C ASN A 34 44.05 41.07 -2.32
N SER A 35 44.19 41.40 -1.00
CA SER A 35 44.32 40.62 0.29
C SER A 35 44.43 41.49 1.60
N ARG A 36 43.75 41.09 2.72
CA ARG A 36 44.02 41.31 4.19
C ARG A 36 43.84 42.69 4.95
N THR A 37 42.83 42.71 5.85
CA THR A 37 42.70 43.17 7.29
C THR A 37 43.68 44.16 8.01
N PRO A 38 43.20 45.00 9.00
CA PRO A 38 43.39 44.68 10.46
C PRO A 38 42.43 45.30 11.57
N ARG A 39 42.19 44.51 12.65
CA ARG A 39 42.03 44.75 14.14
C ARG A 39 41.50 46.07 14.83
N ARG A 40 40.50 45.91 15.75
CA ARG A 40 40.33 46.25 17.23
C ARG A 40 40.78 47.64 17.82
N PRO A 41 40.35 48.16 19.04
CA PRO A 41 40.06 47.44 20.33
C PRO A 41 39.10 48.04 21.44
N ILE A 42 38.91 47.30 22.57
CA ILE A 42 38.67 47.74 24.02
C ILE A 42 37.31 48.43 24.38
N ASP A 43 36.70 48.39 25.60
CA ASP A 43 36.95 47.93 27.02
C ASP A 43 35.90 46.85 27.46
N SER A 44 36.04 45.88 28.39
CA SER A 44 36.55 45.77 29.80
C SER A 44 35.60 46.35 30.90
N LEU A 45 35.43 45.83 32.13
CA LEU A 45 36.10 44.79 32.98
C LEU A 45 35.30 43.46 33.03
N SER A 46 35.15 42.58 34.07
CA SER A 46 35.54 42.39 35.50
C SER A 46 35.45 40.88 35.85
N LYS A 47 36.34 40.18 36.62
CA LYS A 47 36.86 40.25 38.02
C LYS A 47 35.95 39.58 39.09
N GLU A 48 36.41 38.74 40.04
CA GLU A 48 37.70 38.04 40.39
C GLU A 48 37.42 37.05 41.58
N ASP A 49 38.22 36.07 42.04
CA ASP A 49 39.51 35.42 41.64
C ASP A 49 39.60 33.99 42.25
N GLY A 50 40.40 33.09 41.64
CA GLY A 50 41.38 32.28 42.38
C GLY A 50 41.00 30.88 42.91
N ASN A 51 41.94 29.94 43.12
CA ASN A 51 43.38 29.92 42.78
C ASN A 51 43.93 28.45 42.73
N LEU A 52 45.20 28.22 42.36
CA LEU A 52 45.81 26.89 42.07
C LEU A 52 46.69 26.31 43.25
N PRO A 53 47.78 25.51 43.04
CA PRO A 53 47.87 24.03 43.21
C PRO A 53 48.95 23.62 44.29
N PRO A 54 49.65 22.43 44.33
CA PRO A 54 49.60 21.17 43.54
C PRO A 54 49.84 19.82 44.33
N THR A 55 50.10 18.71 43.60
CA THR A 55 50.87 17.47 43.94
C THR A 55 50.36 16.40 44.93
N GLY A 56 50.64 15.11 44.60
CA GLY A 56 50.59 13.97 45.54
C GLY A 56 50.63 12.57 44.89
N GLN A 57 51.81 11.94 44.80
CA GLN A 57 51.94 10.48 44.60
C GLN A 57 52.09 9.77 45.96
N TYR A 58 51.62 8.53 46.10
CA TYR A 58 52.44 7.43 46.65
C TYR A 58 51.91 6.04 46.24
N ASP A 59 52.69 5.00 46.52
CA ASP A 59 52.69 3.66 45.89
C ASP A 59 52.57 2.50 46.91
N SER A 60 52.55 1.25 46.43
CA SER A 60 52.45 -0.05 47.12
C SER A 60 51.04 -0.43 47.61
N GLY A 61 50.65 -1.71 47.69
CA GLY A 61 51.31 -3.00 47.42
C GLY A 61 50.73 -4.09 48.36
N SER A 62 50.85 -5.41 48.15
CA SER A 62 51.38 -6.23 47.04
C SER A 62 50.92 -7.71 47.23
N LYS A 63 51.18 -8.58 46.24
CA LYS A 63 51.76 -9.97 46.31
C LYS A 63 51.45 -10.88 47.54
N ASP A 64 51.33 -12.21 47.45
CA ASP A 64 51.74 -13.16 46.38
C ASP A 64 51.07 -14.57 46.52
N LYS A 65 51.15 -15.36 45.43
CA LYS A 65 51.34 -16.85 45.26
C LYS A 65 51.13 -17.79 46.48
N THR A 66 50.59 -19.02 46.34
CA THR A 66 51.14 -20.19 45.58
C THR A 66 50.08 -21.30 45.33
N MET A 67 50.01 -22.07 44.22
CA MET A 67 50.92 -23.11 43.65
C MET A 67 50.99 -24.43 44.48
N ILE A 68 51.04 -25.69 43.97
CA ILE A 68 51.33 -26.31 42.64
C ILE A 68 50.65 -27.72 42.49
N LYS A 69 50.20 -28.14 41.27
CA LYS A 69 50.38 -29.48 40.60
C LYS A 69 49.48 -29.60 39.33
N PHE A 70 49.97 -29.80 38.09
CA PHE A 70 50.68 -30.94 37.44
C PHE A 70 49.75 -32.13 37.08
N LYS A 71 49.78 -32.74 35.87
CA LYS A 71 50.67 -32.67 34.67
C LYS A 71 49.90 -33.10 33.37
N PRO A 72 50.48 -33.39 32.16
CA PRO A 72 49.87 -33.03 30.87
C PRO A 72 49.64 -34.21 29.88
N LYS A 73 49.26 -33.93 28.61
CA LYS A 73 49.82 -34.55 27.37
C LYS A 73 49.15 -34.05 26.06
N PHE A 74 49.99 -33.69 25.06
CA PHE A 74 49.78 -33.82 23.59
C PHE A 74 48.55 -33.12 22.94
N LYS A 75 48.41 -33.02 21.62
CA LYS A 75 49.30 -32.65 20.48
C LYS A 75 48.37 -32.54 19.24
N GLU A 76 48.78 -31.86 18.17
CA GLU A 76 47.97 -31.69 16.95
C GLU A 76 47.53 -33.02 16.30
N ASN A 77 46.34 -33.05 15.69
CA ASN A 77 46.14 -33.74 14.41
C ASN A 77 44.87 -33.30 13.66
N ASN A 78 44.94 -33.32 12.33
CA ASN A 78 43.78 -33.14 11.44
C ASN A 78 43.03 -34.47 11.22
N ALA A 79 41.74 -34.39 10.88
CA ALA A 79 41.01 -35.49 10.27
C ALA A 79 40.03 -34.99 9.19
N LYS A 80 40.33 -35.27 7.92
CA LYS A 80 39.38 -35.17 6.79
C LYS A 80 38.97 -36.57 6.36
N SER A 81 37.66 -36.83 6.23
CA SER A 81 37.12 -37.89 5.36
C SER A 81 35.59 -37.79 5.25
N SER A 82 34.92 -38.21 4.18
CA SER A 82 35.24 -38.16 2.73
C SER A 82 34.09 -38.82 1.95
N PHE A 83 33.70 -38.26 0.80
CA PHE A 83 33.39 -39.07 -0.38
C PHE A 83 33.93 -38.36 -1.64
N GLY A 84 34.42 -39.13 -2.61
CA GLY A 84 35.41 -38.63 -3.58
C GLY A 84 34.83 -38.06 -4.87
N LEU A 85 35.56 -37.09 -5.45
CA LEU A 85 35.59 -36.92 -6.90
C LEU A 85 36.18 -38.18 -7.55
N LEU A 86 35.67 -38.54 -8.74
CA LEU A 86 36.50 -39.15 -9.77
C LEU A 86 37.03 -38.03 -10.68
N THR A 87 38.30 -38.14 -11.06
CA THR A 87 39.04 -37.07 -11.74
C THR A 87 39.09 -37.29 -13.25
N ASN A 88 39.29 -36.20 -14.00
CA ASN A 88 40.45 -36.16 -14.90
C ASN A 88 40.88 -34.71 -15.19
N LYS A 89 42.20 -34.51 -15.28
CA LYS A 89 42.84 -33.32 -15.86
C LYS A 89 43.43 -33.69 -17.21
N ALA A 90 43.18 -32.86 -18.22
CA ALA A 90 44.06 -32.62 -19.35
C ALA A 90 43.84 -31.16 -19.79
N GLY A 91 44.79 -30.55 -20.51
CA GLY A 91 44.69 -29.15 -20.89
C GLY A 91 45.41 -28.83 -22.20
N ALA A 92 45.28 -27.58 -22.63
CA ALA A 92 45.83 -26.98 -23.85
C ALA A 92 45.31 -27.56 -25.19
N GLY A 93 44.65 -26.71 -25.98
CA GLY A 93 44.20 -26.98 -27.34
C GLY A 93 43.33 -25.82 -27.84
N ALA A 94 43.75 -25.15 -28.90
CA ALA A 94 43.11 -23.92 -29.39
C ALA A 94 42.04 -24.16 -30.46
N GLY A 95 41.13 -23.19 -30.63
CA GLY A 95 40.41 -22.94 -31.89
C GLY A 95 38.88 -23.08 -31.82
N SER A 96 38.18 -22.05 -32.34
CA SER A 96 36.85 -22.08 -33.03
C SER A 96 35.85 -23.18 -32.60
N ASP A 97 34.72 -22.88 -31.95
CA ASP A 97 33.57 -22.18 -32.56
C ASP A 97 32.64 -21.54 -31.51
N ASP A 98 32.63 -20.20 -31.38
CA ASP A 98 31.88 -19.44 -30.34
C ASP A 98 30.64 -18.68 -30.89
N PHE A 99 30.02 -19.16 -31.98
CA PHE A 99 28.94 -18.43 -32.67
C PHE A 99 27.52 -18.92 -32.34
N GLU A 100 27.29 -20.21 -32.08
CA GLU A 100 25.96 -20.71 -31.68
C GLU A 100 25.65 -20.45 -30.20
N GLY A 101 26.66 -20.46 -29.32
CA GLY A 101 26.48 -20.29 -27.88
C GLY A 101 25.86 -18.94 -27.50
N ARG A 102 26.35 -17.85 -28.10
CA ARG A 102 25.86 -16.48 -27.84
C ARG A 102 24.39 -16.32 -28.22
N SER A 103 23.97 -16.83 -29.38
CA SER A 103 22.58 -16.68 -29.85
C SER A 103 21.54 -17.27 -28.89
N ARG A 104 21.84 -18.40 -28.24
CA ARG A 104 20.97 -19.03 -27.25
C ARG A 104 20.99 -18.30 -25.91
N LEU A 105 22.15 -17.75 -25.52
CA LEU A 105 22.25 -16.96 -24.29
C LEU A 105 21.50 -15.62 -24.45
N ASP A 106 21.70 -14.90 -25.56
CA ASP A 106 20.96 -13.68 -25.90
C ASP A 106 19.45 -13.92 -26.02
N PHE A 107 19.03 -15.02 -26.66
CA PHE A 107 17.61 -15.37 -26.71
C PHE A 107 17.04 -15.66 -25.32
N THR A 108 17.79 -16.34 -24.45
CA THR A 108 17.37 -16.63 -23.07
C THR A 108 17.33 -15.37 -22.22
N ILE A 109 18.33 -14.49 -22.32
CA ILE A 109 18.38 -13.19 -21.62
C ILE A 109 17.28 -12.26 -22.10
N ARG A 110 17.00 -12.20 -23.42
CA ARG A 110 15.86 -11.44 -23.97
C ARG A 110 14.53 -12.02 -23.53
N LEU A 111 14.38 -13.35 -23.49
CA LEU A 111 13.15 -13.99 -23.00
C LEU A 111 12.96 -13.72 -21.49
N CYS A 112 14.01 -13.85 -20.68
CA CYS A 112 13.96 -13.54 -19.25
C CYS A 112 13.69 -12.06 -18.97
N SER A 113 14.28 -11.12 -19.71
CA SER A 113 14.00 -9.68 -19.54
C SER A 113 12.61 -9.29 -20.03
N THR A 114 12.11 -9.89 -21.12
CA THR A 114 10.72 -9.69 -21.56
C THR A 114 9.74 -10.29 -20.55
N MET A 115 10.04 -11.47 -20.01
CA MET A 115 9.24 -12.08 -18.94
C MET A 115 9.34 -11.31 -17.62
N ALA A 116 10.47 -10.66 -17.30
CA ALA A 116 10.61 -9.80 -16.12
C ALA A 116 9.78 -8.52 -16.25
N ALA A 117 9.80 -7.86 -17.42
CA ALA A 117 8.99 -6.68 -17.71
C ALA A 117 7.48 -7.00 -17.70
N VAL A 118 7.08 -8.14 -18.29
CA VAL A 118 5.70 -8.64 -18.16
C VAL A 118 5.37 -8.98 -16.69
N ALA A 119 6.31 -9.56 -15.94
CA ALA A 119 6.15 -9.90 -14.53
C ALA A 119 6.20 -8.71 -13.56
N ALA A 120 6.45 -7.48 -14.00
CA ALA A 120 6.24 -6.30 -13.16
C ALA A 120 4.73 -6.05 -13.00
N GLY A 121 4.05 -5.66 -14.09
CA GLY A 121 2.58 -5.48 -14.08
C GLY A 121 1.80 -6.78 -13.84
N ALA A 122 2.29 -7.93 -14.29
CA ALA A 122 1.63 -9.21 -14.02
C ALA A 122 1.88 -9.73 -12.60
N ARG A 123 2.79 -9.16 -11.77
CA ARG A 123 3.05 -9.68 -10.42
C ARG A 123 1.81 -9.59 -9.54
N SER A 124 1.03 -8.51 -9.62
CA SER A 124 -0.22 -8.32 -8.86
C SER A 124 -1.34 -9.28 -9.30
N ILE A 125 -1.44 -9.55 -10.60
CA ILE A 125 -2.42 -10.50 -11.16
C ILE A 125 -2.01 -11.95 -10.86
N ILE A 126 -0.73 -12.28 -11.01
CA ILE A 126 -0.16 -13.59 -10.63
C ILE A 126 -0.24 -13.79 -9.11
N ALA A 127 -0.10 -12.74 -8.32
CA ALA A 127 -0.32 -12.75 -6.87
C ALA A 127 -1.78 -13.09 -6.55
N GLY A 128 -2.76 -12.37 -7.11
CA GLY A 128 -4.18 -12.67 -6.94
C GLY A 128 -4.54 -14.09 -7.39
N VAL A 129 -4.05 -14.52 -8.56
CA VAL A 129 -4.27 -15.88 -9.09
C VAL A 129 -3.58 -16.96 -8.25
N ALA A 130 -2.36 -16.73 -7.76
CA ALA A 130 -1.63 -17.67 -6.91
C ALA A 130 -2.22 -17.75 -5.49
N LEU A 131 -2.75 -16.65 -4.95
CA LEU A 131 -3.53 -16.63 -3.72
C LEU A 131 -4.87 -17.38 -3.92
N LEU A 132 -5.58 -17.16 -5.03
CA LEU A 132 -6.77 -17.94 -5.41
C LEU A 132 -6.45 -19.43 -5.68
N TRP A 133 -5.21 -19.78 -6.01
CA TRP A 133 -4.74 -21.16 -6.14
C TRP A 133 -4.37 -21.81 -4.80
N LEU A 134 -3.63 -21.10 -3.93
CA LEU A 134 -3.23 -21.54 -2.59
C LEU A 134 -4.40 -21.63 -1.63
N PHE A 135 -5.17 -20.55 -1.52
CA PHE A 135 -6.41 -20.46 -0.75
C PHE A 135 -7.62 -20.96 -1.53
N GLY A 136 -7.39 -21.58 -2.69
CA GLY A 136 -8.37 -22.22 -3.53
C GLY A 136 -9.02 -23.43 -2.84
N ARG A 137 -9.89 -23.18 -1.85
CA ARG A 137 -10.71 -24.17 -1.15
C ARG A 137 -11.37 -25.11 -2.16
N LEU A 138 -11.84 -24.56 -3.29
CA LEU A 138 -12.43 -25.33 -4.38
C LEU A 138 -11.42 -26.20 -5.14
N PHE A 139 -10.22 -25.70 -5.47
CA PHE A 139 -9.22 -26.48 -6.22
C PHE A 139 -8.57 -27.58 -5.38
N ILE A 140 -8.23 -27.30 -4.12
CA ILE A 140 -7.67 -28.29 -3.19
C ILE A 140 -8.72 -29.37 -2.90
N THR A 141 -9.96 -29.01 -2.55
CA THR A 141 -11.01 -30.02 -2.30
C THR A 141 -11.41 -30.78 -3.56
N THR A 142 -11.49 -30.14 -4.72
CA THR A 142 -11.80 -30.83 -5.99
C THR A 142 -10.65 -31.76 -6.40
N THR A 143 -9.40 -31.35 -6.25
CA THR A 143 -8.24 -32.20 -6.54
C THR A 143 -8.15 -33.38 -5.57
N ILE A 144 -8.38 -33.16 -4.27
CA ILE A 144 -8.45 -34.24 -3.26
C ILE A 144 -9.64 -35.17 -3.54
N ALA A 145 -10.81 -34.65 -3.89
CA ALA A 145 -12.00 -35.44 -4.22
C ALA A 145 -11.78 -36.27 -5.50
N ILE A 146 -11.18 -35.69 -6.54
CA ILE A 146 -10.77 -36.41 -7.75
C ILE A 146 -9.79 -37.53 -7.37
N HIS A 147 -8.72 -37.25 -6.64
CA HIS A 147 -7.75 -38.28 -6.24
C HIS A 147 -8.38 -39.37 -5.38
N ALA A 148 -9.23 -39.03 -4.39
CA ALA A 148 -9.93 -40.01 -3.56
C ALA A 148 -10.93 -40.86 -4.37
N VAL A 149 -11.61 -40.28 -5.35
CA VAL A 149 -12.51 -40.99 -6.27
C VAL A 149 -11.73 -41.84 -7.28
N THR A 150 -10.58 -41.38 -7.80
CA THR A 150 -9.77 -42.15 -8.76
C THR A 150 -8.94 -43.25 -8.10
N ASP A 151 -8.30 -43.01 -6.94
CA ASP A 151 -7.64 -44.07 -6.16
C ASP A 151 -8.69 -45.04 -5.57
N GLY A 152 -9.87 -44.53 -5.16
CA GLY A 152 -11.01 -45.36 -4.75
C GLY A 152 -11.53 -46.26 -5.89
N ALA A 153 -11.66 -45.71 -7.10
CA ALA A 153 -12.00 -46.46 -8.30
C ALA A 153 -10.88 -47.44 -8.69
N ALA A 154 -9.62 -47.05 -8.63
CA ALA A 154 -8.47 -47.91 -8.92
C ALA A 154 -8.39 -49.09 -7.94
N CYS A 155 -8.57 -48.85 -6.63
CA CYS A 155 -8.67 -49.90 -5.62
C CYS A 155 -9.86 -50.84 -5.88
N ARG A 156 -11.05 -50.32 -6.18
CA ARG A 156 -12.22 -51.16 -6.54
C ARG A 156 -11.96 -51.98 -7.80
N LEU A 157 -11.40 -51.38 -8.85
CA LEU A 157 -11.01 -52.05 -10.09
C LEU A 157 -10.01 -53.18 -9.81
N LEU A 158 -8.92 -52.91 -9.07
CA LEU A 158 -7.87 -53.88 -8.72
C LEU A 158 -8.35 -55.11 -7.91
N LEU A 159 -9.60 -55.10 -7.41
CA LEU A 159 -10.25 -56.22 -6.70
C LEU A 159 -11.10 -57.11 -7.62
N PHE A 160 -11.56 -56.63 -8.77
CA PHE A 160 -12.29 -57.44 -9.75
C PHE A 160 -11.36 -58.30 -10.63
N ARG A 161 -11.91 -59.33 -11.29
CA ARG A 161 -11.17 -60.31 -12.11
C ARG A 161 -11.81 -60.51 -13.48
N GLY A 162 -11.04 -60.38 -14.55
CA GLY A 162 -11.45 -60.68 -15.93
C GLY A 162 -10.36 -60.32 -16.95
N GLU A 163 -10.53 -60.71 -18.22
CA GLU A 163 -9.61 -60.32 -19.31
C GLU A 163 -9.95 -58.96 -19.92
N GLU A 164 -11.22 -58.68 -20.23
CA GLU A 164 -11.65 -57.37 -20.75
C GLU A 164 -11.32 -56.23 -19.79
N PHE A 165 -11.35 -56.52 -18.49
CA PHE A 165 -10.91 -55.66 -17.41
C PHE A 165 -9.46 -55.13 -17.59
N LYS A 166 -8.51 -55.97 -18.05
CA LYS A 166 -7.12 -55.54 -18.31
C LYS A 166 -7.03 -54.49 -19.43
N ARG A 167 -7.95 -54.54 -20.40
CA ARG A 167 -7.90 -53.74 -21.64
C ARG A 167 -8.16 -52.26 -21.39
N TRP A 168 -8.97 -51.93 -20.38
CA TRP A 168 -9.36 -50.55 -20.05
C TRP A 168 -8.68 -50.00 -18.79
N SER A 169 -8.35 -50.85 -17.81
CA SER A 169 -7.72 -50.40 -16.56
C SER A 169 -6.33 -49.82 -16.74
N CYS A 170 -5.45 -50.45 -17.53
CA CYS A 170 -4.07 -49.99 -17.69
C CYS A 170 -3.93 -48.63 -18.41
N PRO A 171 -4.69 -48.33 -19.49
CA PRO A 171 -4.72 -46.98 -20.06
C PRO A 171 -5.21 -45.91 -19.09
N LEU A 172 -6.27 -46.19 -18.31
CA LEU A 172 -6.78 -45.24 -17.31
C LEU A 172 -5.77 -44.98 -16.17
N ILE A 173 -5.06 -46.02 -15.72
CA ILE A 173 -3.94 -45.89 -14.78
C ILE A 173 -2.83 -45.00 -15.34
N ILE A 174 -2.46 -45.19 -16.61
CA ILE A 174 -1.42 -44.39 -17.28
C ILE A 174 -1.84 -42.92 -17.37
N ILE A 175 -3.08 -42.65 -17.78
CA ILE A 175 -3.64 -41.29 -17.85
C ILE A 175 -3.67 -40.66 -16.44
N HIS A 176 -4.16 -41.38 -15.43
CA HIS A 176 -4.18 -40.88 -14.05
C HIS A 176 -2.78 -40.55 -13.53
N CYS A 177 -1.79 -41.44 -13.69
CA CYS A 177 -0.42 -41.16 -13.25
C CYS A 177 0.19 -39.95 -13.98
N ILE A 178 -0.11 -39.76 -15.27
CA ILE A 178 0.35 -38.58 -16.02
C ILE A 178 -0.30 -37.29 -15.49
N LEU A 179 -1.61 -37.30 -15.21
CA LEU A 179 -2.33 -36.15 -14.65
C LEU A 179 -1.92 -35.81 -13.22
N ASP A 180 -1.71 -36.82 -12.37
CA ASP A 180 -1.24 -36.67 -10.98
C ASP A 180 0.20 -36.10 -10.95
N ILE A 181 1.10 -36.64 -11.77
CA ILE A 181 2.46 -36.08 -11.96
C ILE A 181 2.38 -34.63 -12.45
N ALA A 182 1.57 -34.34 -13.48
CA ALA A 182 1.43 -32.98 -14.01
C ALA A 182 0.87 -31.99 -12.97
N GLY A 183 -0.15 -32.39 -12.22
CA GLY A 183 -0.73 -31.58 -11.14
C GLY A 183 0.29 -31.24 -10.05
N ASN A 184 1.08 -32.22 -9.60
CA ASN A 184 2.14 -32.00 -8.63
C ASN A 184 3.27 -31.10 -9.19
N TYR A 185 3.60 -31.20 -10.49
CA TYR A 185 4.57 -30.29 -11.12
C TYR A 185 4.07 -28.84 -11.18
N VAL A 186 2.80 -28.61 -11.56
CA VAL A 186 2.19 -27.27 -11.54
C VAL A 186 2.12 -26.71 -10.12
N TYR A 187 1.86 -27.57 -9.14
CA TYR A 187 1.81 -27.17 -7.73
C TYR A 187 3.20 -26.81 -7.16
N ILE A 188 4.26 -27.56 -7.50
CA ILE A 188 5.65 -27.18 -7.21
C ILE A 188 5.99 -25.83 -7.86
N LEU A 189 5.61 -25.63 -9.13
CA LEU A 189 5.82 -24.36 -9.82
C LEU A 189 5.07 -23.22 -9.11
N SER A 190 3.85 -23.45 -8.62
CA SER A 190 3.07 -22.47 -7.86
C SER A 190 3.72 -22.13 -6.52
N CYS A 191 4.23 -23.12 -5.78
CA CYS A 191 5.00 -22.90 -4.54
C CYS A 191 6.26 -22.06 -4.80
N GLN A 192 6.97 -22.31 -5.89
CA GLN A 192 8.18 -21.57 -6.27
C GLN A 192 7.87 -20.17 -6.79
N VAL A 193 6.78 -19.97 -7.52
CA VAL A 193 6.26 -18.64 -7.92
C VAL A 193 5.89 -17.83 -6.67
N VAL A 194 5.28 -18.44 -5.66
CA VAL A 194 4.95 -17.75 -4.40
C VAL A 194 6.22 -17.44 -3.60
N PHE A 195 7.17 -18.37 -3.53
CA PHE A 195 8.45 -18.14 -2.87
C PHE A 195 9.21 -16.94 -3.49
N VAL A 196 9.43 -16.96 -4.81
CA VAL A 196 10.13 -15.88 -5.53
C VAL A 196 9.30 -14.59 -5.60
N GLY A 197 7.98 -14.69 -5.63
CA GLY A 197 7.07 -13.55 -5.79
C GLY A 197 6.71 -12.79 -4.51
N PHE A 198 6.81 -13.43 -3.33
CA PHE A 198 6.41 -12.83 -2.04
C PHE A 198 7.38 -13.08 -0.89
N LEU A 199 8.18 -14.16 -0.91
CA LEU A 199 8.95 -14.60 0.27
C LEU A 199 10.46 -14.35 0.14
N LEU A 200 10.93 -13.96 -1.05
CA LEU A 200 12.30 -13.56 -1.33
C LEU A 200 12.35 -12.03 -1.46
N GLU A 201 13.27 -11.40 -0.73
CA GLU A 201 13.50 -9.96 -0.76
C GLU A 201 14.51 -9.57 -1.87
N PRO A 202 14.55 -8.30 -2.32
CA PRO A 202 15.47 -7.85 -3.38
C PRO A 202 16.97 -8.06 -3.13
N ASP A 203 17.39 -8.15 -1.87
CA ASP A 203 18.77 -8.49 -1.50
C ASP A 203 19.08 -9.99 -1.63
N GLY A 204 18.08 -10.83 -1.93
CA GLY A 204 18.20 -12.28 -1.99
C GLY A 204 18.04 -12.98 -0.65
N THR A 205 17.74 -12.25 0.44
CA THR A 205 17.35 -12.85 1.72
C THR A 205 15.90 -13.33 1.68
N THR A 206 15.55 -14.31 2.52
CA THR A 206 14.14 -14.62 2.77
C THR A 206 13.53 -13.52 3.62
N CYS A 207 12.27 -13.15 3.34
CA CYS A 207 11.53 -12.26 4.19
C CYS A 207 11.41 -12.87 5.60
N ASP A 208 12.07 -12.23 6.58
CA ASP A 208 12.02 -12.63 8.00
C ASP A 208 10.57 -12.73 8.49
N ASP A 209 9.67 -11.95 7.86
CA ASP A 209 8.26 -11.95 8.17
C ASP A 209 7.44 -13.13 7.60
N TRP A 210 8.05 -14.05 6.84
CA TRP A 210 7.32 -15.21 6.28
C TRP A 210 8.08 -16.54 6.34
N VAL A 211 9.14 -16.64 7.15
CA VAL A 211 9.96 -17.86 7.31
C VAL A 211 9.14 -19.12 7.63
N GLY A 212 8.07 -19.00 8.44
CA GLY A 212 7.16 -20.11 8.74
C GLY A 212 6.38 -20.61 7.51
N LEU A 213 5.93 -19.69 6.64
CA LEU A 213 5.26 -20.02 5.39
C LEU A 213 6.25 -20.59 4.37
N TYR A 214 7.46 -20.05 4.29
CA TYR A 214 8.56 -20.62 3.49
C TYR A 214 8.84 -22.08 3.86
N HIS A 215 9.03 -22.39 5.15
CA HIS A 215 9.23 -23.78 5.60
C HIS A 215 8.04 -24.70 5.31
N ALA A 216 6.81 -24.17 5.33
CA ALA A 216 5.64 -24.92 4.88
C ALA A 216 5.69 -25.21 3.37
N LEU A 217 5.98 -24.21 2.52
CA LEU A 217 6.07 -24.37 1.06
C LEU A 217 7.23 -25.29 0.63
N GLU A 218 8.36 -25.27 1.33
CA GLU A 218 9.48 -26.20 1.09
C GLU A 218 9.12 -27.64 1.47
N THR A 219 8.54 -27.84 2.67
CA THR A 219 8.04 -29.16 3.11
C THR A 219 7.03 -29.73 2.11
N LEU A 220 6.13 -28.87 1.64
CA LEU A 220 5.09 -29.16 0.67
C LEU A 220 5.66 -29.51 -0.72
N THR A 221 6.66 -28.76 -1.18
CA THR A 221 7.42 -29.02 -2.42
C THR A 221 8.11 -30.39 -2.35
N GLY A 222 8.75 -30.72 -1.23
CA GLY A 222 9.36 -32.03 -1.00
C GLY A 222 8.36 -33.19 -1.02
N ILE A 223 7.15 -32.99 -0.49
CA ILE A 223 6.05 -33.98 -0.55
C ILE A 223 5.58 -34.21 -1.99
N CYS A 224 5.41 -33.16 -2.79
CA CYS A 224 5.04 -33.30 -4.20
C CYS A 224 6.13 -34.01 -5.03
N TRP A 225 7.41 -33.75 -4.77
CA TRP A 225 8.51 -34.52 -5.37
C TRP A 225 8.48 -36.02 -5.01
N PHE A 226 8.10 -36.35 -3.76
CA PHE A 226 7.90 -37.74 -3.34
C PHE A 226 6.72 -38.39 -4.08
N VAL A 227 5.57 -37.70 -4.21
CA VAL A 227 4.41 -38.18 -4.97
C VAL A 227 4.75 -38.40 -6.44
N ILE A 228 5.39 -37.42 -7.11
CA ILE A 228 5.88 -37.54 -8.49
C ILE A 228 6.79 -38.76 -8.64
N SER A 229 7.70 -39.00 -7.70
CA SER A 229 8.60 -40.16 -7.72
C SER A 229 7.85 -41.49 -7.64
N CYS A 230 6.90 -41.61 -6.71
CA CYS A 230 6.05 -42.80 -6.57
C CYS A 230 5.17 -43.05 -7.80
N ARG A 231 4.49 -42.02 -8.33
CA ARG A 231 3.64 -42.15 -9.52
C ARG A 231 4.45 -42.39 -10.79
N THR A 232 5.65 -41.84 -10.91
CA THR A 232 6.58 -42.13 -12.03
C THR A 232 7.01 -43.60 -12.03
N LEU A 233 7.36 -44.16 -10.87
CA LEU A 233 7.66 -45.59 -10.73
C LEU A 233 6.45 -46.49 -11.07
N ALA A 234 5.24 -46.08 -10.64
CA ALA A 234 4.00 -46.77 -10.98
C ALA A 234 3.68 -46.74 -12.49
N LEU A 235 3.87 -45.58 -13.13
CA LEU A 235 3.70 -45.36 -14.56
C LEU A 235 4.66 -46.23 -15.38
N PHE A 236 5.98 -46.14 -15.12
CA PHE A 236 6.97 -46.96 -15.81
C PHE A 236 6.71 -48.46 -15.65
N THR A 237 6.29 -48.90 -14.46
CA THR A 237 6.02 -50.32 -14.25
C THR A 237 4.74 -50.78 -14.95
N THR A 238 3.72 -49.94 -15.04
CA THR A 238 2.48 -50.25 -15.80
C THR A 238 2.76 -50.32 -17.30
N ILE A 239 3.60 -49.41 -17.83
CA ILE A 239 4.07 -49.43 -19.21
C ILE A 239 4.91 -50.69 -19.48
N ALA A 240 5.86 -51.03 -18.60
CA ALA A 240 6.66 -52.24 -18.71
C ALA A 240 5.80 -53.51 -18.68
N TYR A 241 4.77 -53.55 -17.84
CA TYR A 241 3.78 -54.63 -17.83
C TYR A 241 3.04 -54.76 -19.18
N LEU A 242 2.55 -53.66 -19.75
CA LEU A 242 1.90 -53.67 -21.07
C LEU A 242 2.85 -54.09 -22.21
N VAL A 243 4.12 -53.67 -22.17
CA VAL A 243 5.14 -54.09 -23.15
C VAL A 243 5.41 -55.59 -23.03
N LEU A 244 5.58 -56.10 -21.81
CA LEU A 244 5.80 -57.53 -21.56
C LEU A 244 4.59 -58.37 -21.95
N GLU A 245 3.37 -57.99 -21.53
CA GLU A 245 2.14 -58.73 -21.84
C GLU A 245 1.83 -58.70 -23.35
N SER A 246 1.99 -57.55 -24.02
CA SER A 246 1.81 -57.47 -25.48
C SER A 246 2.91 -58.21 -26.25
N GLY A 247 4.14 -58.29 -25.72
CA GLY A 247 5.20 -59.16 -26.21
C GLY A 247 4.84 -60.64 -26.06
N ARG A 248 4.33 -61.05 -24.89
CA ARG A 248 3.87 -62.41 -24.58
C ARG A 248 2.72 -62.84 -25.50
N VAL A 249 1.73 -61.96 -25.71
CA VAL A 249 0.63 -62.17 -26.67
C VAL A 249 1.15 -62.25 -28.10
N LYS A 250 2.04 -61.34 -28.54
CA LYS A 250 2.66 -61.43 -29.88
C LYS A 250 3.48 -62.71 -30.06
N ALA A 251 4.14 -63.22 -29.03
CA ALA A 251 4.93 -64.46 -29.06
C ALA A 251 4.04 -65.71 -29.12
N CYS A 252 3.06 -65.86 -28.21
CA CYS A 252 2.15 -67.01 -28.22
C CYS A 252 1.25 -66.98 -29.49
N ARG A 253 0.87 -65.80 -30.02
CA ARG A 253 0.12 -65.64 -31.29
C ARG A 253 0.98 -65.84 -32.56
N ARG A 254 2.28 -65.52 -32.57
CA ARG A 254 3.20 -65.87 -33.68
C ARG A 254 3.57 -67.37 -33.70
N ARG A 255 3.35 -68.10 -32.60
CA ARG A 255 3.66 -69.55 -32.50
C ARG A 255 2.47 -70.47 -32.75
N SER A 256 1.22 -70.01 -32.70
CA SER A 256 0.06 -70.87 -33.01
C SER A 256 0.04 -71.41 -34.45
N THR A 257 0.80 -70.80 -35.37
CA THR A 257 1.05 -71.30 -36.74
C THR A 257 2.17 -72.34 -36.86
N LYS A 258 2.86 -72.73 -35.77
CA LYS A 258 3.85 -73.84 -35.77
C LYS A 258 3.56 -74.83 -34.64
N LYS A 259 2.67 -75.80 -34.91
CA LYS A 259 2.49 -76.99 -34.05
C LYS A 259 3.81 -77.77 -33.94
N LYS A 260 4.02 -78.36 -32.76
CA LYS A 260 5.20 -79.13 -32.30
C LYS A 260 6.44 -78.27 -31.95
N ILE A 261 6.58 -77.94 -30.65
CA ILE A 261 7.74 -78.29 -29.80
C ILE A 261 7.47 -77.86 -28.33
N ASN A 262 7.67 -78.82 -27.41
CA ASN A 262 7.81 -78.74 -25.94
C ASN A 262 6.71 -78.10 -25.06
N ALA A 263 6.08 -78.96 -24.24
CA ALA A 263 5.15 -78.60 -23.16
C ALA A 263 5.76 -77.75 -22.02
N ALA A 264 7.10 -77.77 -21.85
CA ALA A 264 7.83 -76.92 -20.88
C ALA A 264 7.71 -75.41 -21.16
N LEU A 265 7.03 -75.00 -22.25
CA LEU A 265 6.67 -73.61 -22.54
C LEU A 265 5.17 -73.34 -22.42
N GLU A 266 4.31 -74.36 -22.34
CA GLU A 266 2.87 -74.18 -22.07
C GLU A 266 2.67 -73.73 -20.63
N GLU A 267 3.47 -74.26 -19.69
CA GLU A 267 3.55 -73.77 -18.30
C GLU A 267 3.86 -72.25 -18.24
N ILE A 268 4.60 -71.70 -19.21
CA ILE A 268 4.96 -70.27 -19.26
C ILE A 268 3.90 -69.40 -19.98
N CYS A 269 3.02 -69.95 -20.83
CA CYS A 269 1.82 -69.22 -21.30
C CYS A 269 0.59 -69.45 -20.39
N HIS A 270 0.58 -70.46 -19.49
CA HIS A 270 -0.54 -70.73 -18.57
C HIS A 270 -0.32 -70.39 -17.07
N ASP A 271 0.91 -70.36 -16.55
CA ASP A 271 1.13 -70.05 -15.12
C ASP A 271 0.95 -68.57 -14.80
N GLY A 272 -0.22 -68.23 -14.28
CA GLY A 272 -0.49 -66.92 -13.66
C GLY A 272 0.23 -66.68 -12.33
N SER A 273 0.76 -67.72 -11.66
CA SER A 273 1.38 -67.61 -10.34
C SER A 273 2.78 -66.98 -10.37
N TYR A 274 3.53 -67.13 -11.47
CA TYR A 274 4.82 -66.45 -11.66
C TYR A 274 4.63 -64.92 -11.67
N LEU A 275 3.65 -64.45 -12.45
CA LEU A 275 3.29 -63.04 -12.55
C LEU A 275 2.75 -62.50 -11.20
N GLY A 276 1.92 -63.31 -10.52
CA GLY A 276 1.40 -63.01 -9.19
C GLY A 276 2.45 -62.98 -8.07
N ARG A 277 3.68 -63.50 -8.29
CA ARG A 277 4.80 -63.36 -7.34
C ARG A 277 5.52 -62.02 -7.48
N HIS A 278 5.80 -61.57 -8.71
CA HIS A 278 6.46 -60.27 -8.94
C HIS A 278 5.52 -59.06 -8.77
N LEU A 279 4.20 -59.22 -8.95
CA LEU A 279 3.22 -58.17 -8.69
C LEU A 279 2.95 -57.91 -7.18
N LYS A 280 3.44 -58.75 -6.26
CA LYS A 280 3.27 -58.54 -4.81
C LYS A 280 4.01 -57.31 -4.26
N PRO A 281 5.34 -57.15 -4.45
CA PRO A 281 6.03 -55.93 -4.00
C PRO A 281 5.49 -54.67 -4.67
N LEU A 282 5.06 -54.76 -5.94
CA LEU A 282 4.43 -53.64 -6.64
C LEU A 282 3.08 -53.26 -6.02
N ARG A 283 2.21 -54.23 -5.72
CA ARG A 283 0.98 -53.99 -4.95
C ARG A 283 1.27 -53.42 -3.56
N PHE A 284 2.33 -53.86 -2.88
CA PHE A 284 2.73 -53.30 -1.59
C PHE A 284 3.15 -51.83 -1.70
N VAL A 285 4.03 -51.48 -2.66
CA VAL A 285 4.44 -50.09 -2.90
C VAL A 285 3.26 -49.21 -3.34
N TRP A 286 2.39 -49.72 -4.21
CA TRP A 286 1.14 -49.05 -4.59
C TRP A 286 0.24 -48.79 -3.39
N THR A 287 -0.17 -49.83 -2.67
CA THR A 287 -1.02 -49.71 -1.48
C THR A 287 -0.40 -48.80 -0.44
N LEU A 288 0.92 -48.84 -0.23
CA LEU A 288 1.61 -47.92 0.69
C LEU A 288 1.54 -46.47 0.19
N SER A 289 1.82 -46.20 -1.09
CA SER A 289 1.71 -44.85 -1.67
C SER A 289 0.28 -44.31 -1.63
N THR A 290 -0.73 -45.15 -1.89
CA THR A 290 -2.14 -44.78 -1.81
C THR A 290 -2.60 -44.59 -0.35
N ILE A 291 -2.13 -45.40 0.60
CA ILE A 291 -2.38 -45.18 2.04
C ILE A 291 -1.74 -43.88 2.50
N VAL A 292 -0.52 -43.57 2.08
CA VAL A 292 0.13 -42.29 2.39
C VAL A 292 -0.68 -41.12 1.79
N ALA A 293 -1.05 -41.18 0.51
CA ALA A 293 -1.85 -40.15 -0.15
C ALA A 293 -3.23 -39.94 0.53
N ILE A 294 -3.95 -41.03 0.85
CA ILE A 294 -5.25 -40.96 1.54
C ILE A 294 -5.11 -40.46 2.98
N SER A 295 -4.06 -40.88 3.70
CA SER A 295 -3.80 -40.41 5.07
C SER A 295 -3.41 -38.93 5.08
N TRP A 296 -2.66 -38.48 4.06
CA TRP A 296 -2.28 -37.08 3.90
C TRP A 296 -3.46 -36.21 3.47
N ALA A 297 -4.32 -36.70 2.57
CA ALA A 297 -5.59 -36.06 2.25
C ALA A 297 -6.50 -35.94 3.48
N LEU A 298 -6.63 -37.00 4.30
CA LEU A 298 -7.37 -36.96 5.56
C LEU A 298 -6.74 -36.00 6.58
N ALA A 299 -5.42 -35.97 6.71
CA ALA A 299 -4.72 -35.03 7.59
C ALA A 299 -4.92 -33.57 7.14
N SER A 300 -4.86 -33.29 5.83
CA SER A 300 -5.11 -31.98 5.26
C SER A 300 -6.58 -31.55 5.38
N ILE A 301 -7.54 -32.48 5.22
CA ILE A 301 -8.96 -32.25 5.52
C ILE A 301 -9.16 -31.94 7.00
N ILE A 302 -8.52 -32.68 7.91
CA ILE A 302 -8.61 -32.43 9.36
C ILE A 302 -7.94 -31.08 9.73
N GLY A 303 -6.86 -30.71 9.05
CA GLY A 303 -6.25 -29.38 9.14
C GLY A 303 -7.20 -28.27 8.71
N CYS A 304 -7.84 -28.42 7.55
CA CYS A 304 -8.87 -27.49 7.07
C CYS A 304 -10.06 -27.42 8.04
N VAL A 305 -10.58 -28.55 8.51
CA VAL A 305 -11.72 -28.62 9.43
C VAL A 305 -11.38 -28.00 10.79
N ARG A 306 -10.14 -28.13 11.29
CA ARG A 306 -9.67 -27.40 12.48
C ARG A 306 -9.48 -25.90 12.27
N TYR A 307 -9.31 -25.44 11.03
CA TYR A 307 -9.27 -24.03 10.64
C TYR A 307 -10.66 -23.49 10.24
N ILE A 308 -11.69 -24.35 10.19
CA ILE A 308 -13.09 -24.00 9.95
C ILE A 308 -13.91 -24.06 11.24
N PHE A 309 -13.43 -24.76 12.28
CA PHE A 309 -14.09 -24.89 13.58
C PHE A 309 -13.14 -24.61 14.75
N LEU A 310 -12.86 -23.33 14.94
CA LEU A 310 -12.40 -22.58 16.13
C LEU A 310 -12.30 -21.13 15.62
N GLU A 311 -12.90 -20.11 16.23
CA GLU A 311 -13.20 -19.94 17.65
C GLU A 311 -14.71 -19.72 17.93
N THR A 312 -15.08 -19.63 19.21
CA THR A 312 -16.43 -19.21 19.64
C THR A 312 -16.37 -17.79 20.19
N PRO A 313 -17.16 -16.83 19.69
CA PRO A 313 -17.20 -15.48 20.25
C PRO A 313 -17.74 -15.50 21.70
N PRO A 314 -17.27 -14.61 22.59
CA PRO A 314 -17.76 -14.50 23.96
C PRO A 314 -19.18 -13.90 24.00
N ASN A 315 -19.99 -14.37 24.94
CA ASN A 315 -21.37 -13.92 25.12
C ASN A 315 -21.43 -12.61 25.95
N GLN A 316 -21.75 -11.49 25.29
CA GLN A 316 -22.16 -10.20 25.84
C GLN A 316 -23.13 -9.54 24.86
N SER A 317 -23.93 -8.53 25.20
CA SER A 317 -24.70 -8.24 26.43
C SER A 317 -25.86 -7.33 25.97
N GLU A 318 -26.93 -7.15 26.74
CA GLU A 318 -28.16 -6.49 26.23
C GLU A 318 -27.90 -5.03 25.79
N SER A 319 -27.90 -4.79 24.48
CA SER A 319 -27.77 -3.47 23.86
C SER A 319 -29.11 -2.74 23.76
N LEU A 320 -29.02 -1.41 23.70
CA LEU A 320 -30.10 -0.55 23.22
C LEU A 320 -30.42 -0.94 21.76
N GLY A 321 -31.67 -0.73 21.33
CA GLY A 321 -32.19 -1.27 20.07
C GLY A 321 -31.23 -1.07 18.88
N ALA A 322 -30.82 -2.17 18.24
CA ALA A 322 -29.55 -2.27 17.50
C ALA A 322 -29.40 -1.43 16.22
N CYS A 323 -30.36 -0.56 15.88
CA CYS A 323 -30.43 0.20 14.63
C CYS A 323 -30.92 1.61 14.93
N ASP A 324 -30.30 2.65 14.34
CA ASP A 324 -30.82 4.03 14.49
C ASP A 324 -32.20 4.12 13.81
N PRO A 325 -33.27 4.57 14.50
CA PRO A 325 -34.60 4.68 13.91
C PRO A 325 -34.68 5.61 12.68
N LEU A 326 -33.68 6.49 12.48
CA LEU A 326 -33.61 7.38 11.32
C LEU A 326 -33.41 6.63 10.00
N ASP A 327 -32.66 5.52 9.99
CA ASP A 327 -32.47 4.65 8.82
C ASP A 327 -32.34 3.17 9.25
N GLU A 328 -33.47 2.58 9.67
CA GLU A 328 -33.59 1.16 10.05
C GLU A 328 -33.26 0.17 8.91
N SER A 329 -32.84 0.63 7.71
CA SER A 329 -32.70 -0.20 6.52
C SER A 329 -31.37 -0.95 6.39
N GLU A 330 -30.32 -0.56 7.12
CA GLU A 330 -29.14 -1.38 7.49
C GLU A 330 -28.68 -0.84 8.84
N CYS A 331 -28.50 -1.68 9.85
CA CYS A 331 -28.46 -1.24 11.26
C CYS A 331 -27.23 -0.44 11.70
N ALA A 332 -26.31 -0.12 10.80
CA ALA A 332 -25.20 0.81 10.98
C ALA A 332 -25.49 2.23 10.44
N LEU A 333 -26.65 2.45 9.81
CA LEU A 333 -27.01 3.71 9.17
C LEU A 333 -28.02 4.54 10.00
N PRO A 334 -28.06 5.87 9.85
CA PRO A 334 -27.14 6.67 9.05
C PRO A 334 -25.72 6.65 9.66
N PHE A 335 -24.69 6.65 8.81
CA PHE A 335 -23.29 6.56 9.25
C PHE A 335 -22.49 7.78 8.81
N PRO A 336 -21.75 8.46 9.69
CA PRO A 336 -21.78 8.35 11.16
C PRO A 336 -23.12 8.83 11.77
N SER A 337 -23.39 8.43 13.02
CA SER A 337 -24.53 8.91 13.81
C SER A 337 -24.23 8.87 15.31
N ASN A 338 -24.58 9.93 16.03
CA ASN A 338 -24.50 10.02 17.49
C ASN A 338 -25.37 9.00 18.24
N PHE A 339 -26.23 8.26 17.54
CA PHE A 339 -26.89 7.08 18.10
C PHE A 339 -25.91 6.01 18.60
N TYR A 340 -24.73 5.91 17.97
CA TYR A 340 -23.68 4.96 18.34
C TYR A 340 -22.59 5.58 19.25
N LEU A 341 -22.90 6.65 19.98
CA LEU A 341 -22.04 7.18 21.05
C LEU A 341 -22.63 6.87 22.43
N ALA A 342 -21.73 6.57 23.38
CA ALA A 342 -22.02 6.52 24.81
C ALA A 342 -21.31 7.69 25.52
N GLU A 343 -21.87 8.20 26.63
CA GLU A 343 -21.21 9.22 27.45
C GLU A 343 -19.95 8.65 28.14
N ASP A 344 -18.80 9.32 27.98
CA ASP A 344 -17.54 8.99 28.65
C ASP A 344 -16.80 10.28 29.01
N SER A 345 -16.99 10.76 30.24
CA SER A 345 -16.34 11.98 30.74
C SER A 345 -14.83 11.87 31.01
N SER A 346 -14.19 10.77 30.57
CA SER A 346 -12.72 10.63 30.54
C SER A 346 -12.10 10.99 29.19
N THR A 347 -12.91 11.20 28.14
CA THR A 347 -12.46 11.60 26.81
C THR A 347 -12.52 13.11 26.61
N ASP A 348 -11.91 13.60 25.51
CA ASP A 348 -11.84 15.04 25.23
C ASP A 348 -13.14 15.55 24.56
N THR A 349 -13.96 14.67 23.97
CA THR A 349 -15.31 14.96 23.44
C THR A 349 -16.42 14.80 24.49
N GLY A 350 -16.17 14.07 25.58
CA GLY A 350 -17.19 13.62 26.53
C GLY A 350 -17.95 12.36 26.09
N TYR A 351 -17.58 11.75 24.96
CA TYR A 351 -18.22 10.56 24.38
C TYR A 351 -17.22 9.45 24.06
N ARG A 352 -17.74 8.25 23.80
CA ARG A 352 -17.02 7.09 23.24
C ARG A 352 -17.86 6.42 22.17
N VAL A 353 -17.24 6.01 21.07
CA VAL A 353 -17.93 5.20 20.05
C VAL A 353 -18.28 3.84 20.64
N ASN A 354 -19.55 3.45 20.51
CA ASN A 354 -20.14 2.28 21.14
C ASN A 354 -21.04 1.55 20.13
N ILE A 355 -20.46 1.16 19.00
CA ILE A 355 -21.11 0.34 17.98
C ILE A 355 -21.20 -1.11 18.51
N ASP A 356 -22.40 -1.70 18.47
CA ASP A 356 -22.60 -3.13 18.67
C ASP A 356 -22.19 -3.88 17.40
N GLY A 357 -21.46 -5.00 17.51
CA GLY A 357 -21.07 -5.80 16.35
C GLY A 357 -22.26 -6.35 15.55
N SER A 358 -23.44 -6.45 16.17
CA SER A 358 -24.71 -6.83 15.52
C SER A 358 -25.44 -5.69 14.79
N SER A 359 -25.01 -4.43 14.99
CA SER A 359 -25.40 -3.31 14.14
C SER A 359 -24.66 -3.31 12.79
N LEU A 360 -23.48 -3.94 12.73
CA LEU A 360 -22.63 -3.98 11.54
C LEU A 360 -23.05 -5.08 10.54
N PRO A 361 -22.61 -4.98 9.26
CA PRO A 361 -22.79 -6.05 8.28
C PRO A 361 -22.31 -7.42 8.79
N ILE A 362 -23.09 -8.47 8.49
CA ILE A 362 -22.73 -9.85 8.81
C ILE A 362 -22.09 -10.48 7.58
N THR A 363 -20.96 -11.16 7.76
CA THR A 363 -20.26 -11.84 6.67
C THR A 363 -21.05 -13.03 6.10
N LYS A 364 -20.67 -13.48 4.90
CA LYS A 364 -21.18 -14.69 4.25
C LYS A 364 -20.77 -15.99 4.96
N SER A 365 -19.83 -15.95 5.91
CA SER A 365 -19.57 -17.05 6.85
C SER A 365 -20.48 -17.03 8.09
N GLY A 366 -21.18 -15.92 8.36
CA GLY A 366 -22.05 -15.73 9.52
C GLY A 366 -21.37 -15.07 10.72
N ASP A 367 -20.17 -14.52 10.53
CA ASP A 367 -19.40 -13.82 11.55
C ASP A 367 -19.74 -12.33 11.58
N TYR A 368 -19.82 -11.75 12.78
CA TYR A 368 -19.92 -10.30 13.00
C TYR A 368 -18.56 -9.63 12.85
N ILE A 369 -18.57 -8.37 12.44
CA ILE A 369 -17.37 -7.54 12.32
C ILE A 369 -17.04 -6.97 13.69
N ASP A 370 -15.76 -7.01 14.08
CA ASP A 370 -15.31 -6.49 15.37
C ASP A 370 -15.22 -4.95 15.36
N PRO A 371 -16.04 -4.23 16.14
CA PRO A 371 -15.97 -2.77 16.25
C PRO A 371 -14.86 -2.28 17.20
N SER A 372 -14.06 -3.17 17.82
CA SER A 372 -13.10 -2.78 18.89
C SER A 372 -12.13 -1.66 18.49
N VAL A 373 -11.72 -1.60 17.22
CA VAL A 373 -10.80 -0.57 16.71
C VAL A 373 -11.45 0.82 16.71
N VAL A 374 -12.72 0.90 16.34
CA VAL A 374 -13.47 2.16 16.28
C VAL A 374 -14.05 2.54 17.63
N ASN A 375 -14.45 1.57 18.46
CA ASN A 375 -14.93 1.80 19.84
C ASN A 375 -13.82 2.25 20.82
N GLU A 376 -12.55 2.26 20.40
CA GLU A 376 -11.48 2.96 21.12
C GLU A 376 -11.56 4.49 20.99
N LEU A 377 -12.19 5.00 19.91
CA LEU A 377 -12.29 6.42 19.59
C LEU A 377 -13.37 7.14 20.41
N ASP A 378 -13.25 8.47 20.51
CA ASP A 378 -14.19 9.35 21.23
C ASP A 378 -15.14 10.13 20.31
N GLY A 379 -15.16 9.79 19.02
CA GLY A 379 -16.09 10.32 18.02
C GLY A 379 -15.81 9.69 16.64
N PHE A 380 -16.42 10.26 15.60
CA PHE A 380 -16.32 9.76 14.23
C PHE A 380 -15.24 10.45 13.37
N SER A 381 -14.94 9.88 12.21
CA SER A 381 -13.96 10.37 11.23
C SER A 381 -14.11 11.85 10.88
N THR A 382 -12.97 12.53 10.67
CA THR A 382 -12.92 13.90 10.14
C THR A 382 -13.15 13.98 8.62
N VAL A 383 -13.11 12.87 7.87
CA VAL A 383 -13.04 12.92 6.39
C VAL A 383 -13.84 11.82 5.66
N ALA A 384 -14.29 10.78 6.36
CA ALA A 384 -15.05 9.68 5.76
C ALA A 384 -16.36 10.14 5.10
N PRO A 385 -16.82 9.46 4.04
CA PRO A 385 -18.11 9.74 3.43
C PRO A 385 -19.24 9.41 4.40
N ILE A 386 -20.22 10.30 4.47
CA ILE A 386 -21.43 10.16 5.27
C ILE A 386 -22.47 9.42 4.42
N LEU A 387 -23.02 8.33 4.93
CA LEU A 387 -23.88 7.39 4.22
C LEU A 387 -25.27 7.31 4.84
N PHE A 388 -26.32 7.34 4.02
CA PHE A 388 -27.69 7.04 4.45
C PHE A 388 -28.56 6.57 3.28
N TYR A 389 -29.72 5.99 3.62
CA TYR A 389 -30.80 5.66 2.70
C TYR A 389 -32.10 6.37 3.10
N LEU A 390 -33.03 6.46 2.17
CA LEU A 390 -34.39 6.93 2.39
C LEU A 390 -35.34 6.13 1.48
N ASN A 391 -36.54 5.82 1.95
CA ASN A 391 -37.55 5.14 1.14
C ASN A 391 -37.96 6.02 -0.05
N GLY A 392 -38.15 5.42 -1.22
CA GLY A 392 -38.37 6.12 -2.48
C GLY A 392 -37.08 6.44 -3.25
N LEU A 393 -35.90 5.97 -2.81
CA LEU A 393 -34.67 5.98 -3.61
C LEU A 393 -34.52 4.72 -4.48
N GLU A 394 -35.17 3.62 -4.11
CA GLU A 394 -35.17 2.36 -4.85
C GLU A 394 -35.90 2.44 -6.20
N GLY A 395 -35.65 1.47 -7.09
CA GLY A 395 -36.49 1.26 -8.29
C GLY A 395 -36.47 2.42 -9.31
N GLY A 396 -35.38 3.19 -9.34
CA GLY A 396 -35.24 4.39 -10.17
C GLY A 396 -35.53 5.71 -9.44
N GLY A 397 -35.92 5.67 -8.16
CA GLY A 397 -36.12 6.85 -7.34
C GLY A 397 -34.87 7.73 -7.20
N GLY A 398 -33.71 7.12 -6.95
CA GLY A 398 -32.42 7.81 -6.83
C GLY A 398 -31.88 8.39 -8.14
N LEU A 399 -32.22 7.79 -9.29
CA LEU A 399 -32.03 8.43 -10.61
C LEU A 399 -32.93 9.66 -10.73
N GLY A 400 -34.19 9.55 -10.30
CA GLY A 400 -35.10 10.68 -10.19
C GLY A 400 -34.57 11.82 -9.31
N VAL A 401 -33.85 11.52 -8.23
CA VAL A 401 -33.18 12.54 -7.41
C VAL A 401 -32.08 13.26 -8.20
N ILE A 402 -31.23 12.54 -8.95
CA ILE A 402 -30.22 13.17 -9.82
C ILE A 402 -30.88 14.03 -10.91
N GLU A 403 -31.95 13.53 -11.55
CA GLU A 403 -32.60 14.19 -12.69
C GLU A 403 -33.46 15.41 -12.29
N ASN A 404 -34.10 15.37 -11.11
CA ASN A 404 -35.11 16.37 -10.71
C ASN A 404 -34.68 17.25 -9.52
N SER A 405 -33.54 16.98 -8.88
CA SER A 405 -33.11 17.66 -7.66
C SER A 405 -31.71 18.25 -7.77
N GLY A 406 -31.45 19.36 -7.05
CA GLY A 406 -30.15 20.01 -7.04
C GLY A 406 -29.10 19.31 -6.17
N LEU A 407 -28.71 18.09 -6.51
CA LEU A 407 -27.60 17.40 -5.85
C LEU A 407 -26.27 18.14 -6.15
N PRO A 408 -25.41 18.46 -5.18
CA PRO A 408 -24.12 19.11 -5.44
C PRO A 408 -23.07 18.09 -5.88
N SER A 409 -22.58 18.20 -7.11
CA SER A 409 -21.55 17.33 -7.66
C SER A 409 -20.14 17.72 -7.18
N ALA A 410 -19.13 16.90 -7.47
CA ALA A 410 -17.73 17.22 -7.17
C ALA A 410 -17.19 18.42 -7.98
N ASP A 411 -17.84 18.79 -9.08
CA ASP A 411 -17.50 19.97 -9.90
C ASP A 411 -18.37 21.21 -9.56
N GLU A 412 -19.40 21.07 -8.71
CA GLU A 412 -20.33 22.14 -8.28
C GLU A 412 -20.33 22.32 -6.75
N ILE A 413 -19.18 22.22 -6.08
CA ILE A 413 -19.10 22.18 -4.60
C ILE A 413 -19.72 23.43 -3.94
N GLU A 414 -19.63 24.61 -4.56
CA GLU A 414 -20.27 25.84 -4.07
C GLU A 414 -21.80 25.77 -4.02
N LYS A 415 -22.44 24.96 -4.88
CA LYS A 415 -23.90 24.72 -4.90
C LYS A 415 -24.40 24.24 -3.54
N SER A 416 -23.57 23.44 -2.85
CA SER A 416 -23.85 22.88 -1.51
C SER A 416 -24.03 23.94 -0.42
N GLN A 417 -23.56 25.17 -0.67
CA GLN A 417 -23.67 26.32 0.23
C GLN A 417 -24.90 27.21 -0.09
N THR A 418 -25.84 26.73 -0.91
CA THR A 418 -26.95 27.53 -1.44
C THR A 418 -28.31 26.83 -1.33
N ALA A 419 -29.38 27.63 -1.48
CA ALA A 419 -30.75 27.15 -1.58
C ALA A 419 -31.07 26.24 -2.80
N GLN A 420 -30.10 25.99 -3.68
CA GLN A 420 -30.23 24.99 -4.74
C GLN A 420 -29.89 23.57 -4.25
N SER A 421 -29.12 23.43 -3.16
CA SER A 421 -28.70 22.13 -2.66
C SER A 421 -29.85 21.37 -1.99
N ILE A 422 -29.97 20.08 -2.30
CA ILE A 422 -30.82 19.15 -1.54
C ILE A 422 -30.12 18.45 -0.39
N THR A 423 -28.79 18.49 -0.34
CA THR A 423 -27.98 18.01 0.80
C THR A 423 -27.39 19.19 1.55
N ILE A 424 -27.46 19.16 2.87
CA ILE A 424 -26.90 20.19 3.74
C ILE A 424 -26.06 19.50 4.81
N LEU A 425 -24.80 19.91 4.94
CA LEU A 425 -23.90 19.56 6.04
C LEU A 425 -23.54 20.86 6.77
N TYR A 426 -23.66 20.89 8.09
CA TYR A 426 -23.38 22.07 8.91
C TYR A 426 -22.78 21.69 10.27
N GLU A 427 -22.00 22.60 10.85
CA GLU A 427 -21.53 22.52 12.24
C GLU A 427 -22.57 23.19 13.16
N VAL A 428 -22.92 22.54 14.27
CA VAL A 428 -24.18 22.78 15.00
C VAL A 428 -24.10 24.00 15.93
N GLU A 429 -22.96 24.26 16.56
CA GLU A 429 -22.80 25.35 17.52
C GLU A 429 -22.52 26.71 16.86
N SER A 430 -21.63 26.72 15.86
CA SER A 430 -21.27 27.88 15.05
C SER A 430 -22.30 28.20 13.96
N LYS A 431 -23.12 27.21 13.58
CA LYS A 431 -24.18 27.31 12.56
C LYS A 431 -23.61 27.67 11.18
N THR A 432 -22.41 27.17 10.88
CA THR A 432 -21.77 27.33 9.57
C THR A 432 -22.03 26.14 8.68
N LEU A 433 -22.37 26.40 7.41
CA LEU A 433 -22.41 25.39 6.37
C LEU A 433 -21.01 24.87 6.07
N VAL A 434 -20.93 23.59 5.73
CA VAL A 434 -19.69 22.90 5.37
C VAL A 434 -19.73 22.55 3.88
N PRO A 435 -18.75 23.00 3.07
CA PRO A 435 -18.65 22.61 1.67
C PRO A 435 -18.52 21.10 1.49
N HIS A 436 -19.39 20.53 0.66
CA HIS A 436 -19.41 19.10 0.37
C HIS A 436 -19.88 18.85 -1.06
N PHE A 437 -19.64 17.63 -1.55
CA PHE A 437 -20.33 17.09 -2.72
C PHE A 437 -21.06 15.81 -2.33
N SER A 438 -21.91 15.30 -3.22
CA SER A 438 -22.71 14.11 -2.99
C SER A 438 -22.70 13.18 -4.20
N THR A 439 -23.03 11.91 -3.98
CA THR A 439 -23.06 10.88 -5.03
C THR A 439 -24.11 9.85 -4.67
N MET A 440 -24.95 9.45 -5.63
CA MET A 440 -25.91 8.37 -5.43
C MET A 440 -25.27 7.04 -5.84
N LEU A 441 -25.12 6.13 -4.89
CA LEU A 441 -24.45 4.84 -5.08
C LEU A 441 -25.47 3.81 -5.55
N LEU A 442 -25.62 3.73 -6.88
CA LEU A 442 -26.72 3.05 -7.56
C LEU A 442 -26.52 1.55 -7.79
N LYS A 443 -25.31 0.99 -7.54
CA LYS A 443 -25.00 -0.43 -7.81
C LYS A 443 -25.94 -1.44 -7.13
N ASP A 444 -26.50 -1.09 -5.97
CA ASP A 444 -27.53 -1.88 -5.30
C ASP A 444 -28.92 -1.28 -5.57
N GLU A 445 -29.45 -1.44 -6.79
CA GLU A 445 -30.71 -0.85 -7.33
C GLU A 445 -31.94 -0.87 -6.38
N LYS A 446 -31.96 -1.81 -5.42
CA LYS A 446 -33.04 -2.04 -4.45
C LYS A 446 -32.89 -1.29 -3.13
N LYS A 447 -31.69 -0.80 -2.81
CA LYS A 447 -31.35 0.02 -1.64
C LYS A 447 -30.12 0.91 -1.95
N PRO A 448 -30.16 1.79 -2.97
CA PRO A 448 -29.01 2.63 -3.31
C PRO A 448 -28.69 3.61 -2.16
N LEU A 449 -27.41 3.89 -1.91
CA LEU A 449 -27.02 4.81 -0.84
C LEU A 449 -26.88 6.25 -1.34
N MET A 450 -27.33 7.21 -0.54
CA MET A 450 -26.82 8.57 -0.63
C MET A 450 -25.46 8.61 0.08
N SER A 451 -24.44 9.15 -0.61
CA SER A 451 -23.13 9.45 -0.05
C SER A 451 -22.90 10.96 -0.08
N VAL A 452 -22.57 11.56 1.07
CA VAL A 452 -22.19 12.97 1.22
C VAL A 452 -20.73 13.03 1.65
N GLN A 453 -19.87 13.69 0.86
CA GLN A 453 -18.43 13.75 1.09
C GLN A 453 -18.02 15.19 1.43
N PRO A 454 -17.51 15.47 2.64
CA PRO A 454 -16.86 16.74 2.96
C PRO A 454 -15.77 17.08 1.94
N ALA A 455 -15.73 18.34 1.49
CA ALA A 455 -14.78 18.79 0.47
C ALA A 455 -13.34 18.91 1.00
N SER A 456 -13.17 18.97 2.32
CA SER A 456 -11.90 18.93 3.06
C SER A 456 -12.13 18.23 4.39
N ALA A 457 -11.06 17.94 5.12
CA ALA A 457 -11.16 17.46 6.50
C ALA A 457 -12.00 18.41 7.39
N LEU A 458 -12.89 17.82 8.18
CA LEU A 458 -13.66 18.47 9.25
C LEU A 458 -12.76 18.73 10.46
N SER A 459 -13.08 19.72 11.28
CA SER A 459 -12.39 19.93 12.57
C SER A 459 -12.72 18.80 13.56
N HIS A 460 -11.70 18.34 14.30
CA HIS A 460 -11.83 17.43 15.45
C HIS A 460 -12.72 18.01 16.56
N ASN A 461 -13.36 17.13 17.34
CA ASN A 461 -14.18 17.47 18.52
C ASN A 461 -15.25 18.53 18.22
N LYS A 462 -16.09 18.27 17.20
CA LYS A 462 -17.16 19.15 16.73
C LYS A 462 -18.45 18.38 16.44
N HIS A 463 -19.60 18.99 16.73
CA HIS A 463 -20.92 18.45 16.43
C HIS A 463 -21.36 18.91 15.05
N TYR A 464 -21.57 17.97 14.13
CA TYR A 464 -22.10 18.23 12.80
C TYR A 464 -23.46 17.56 12.62
N ALA A 465 -24.25 18.08 11.69
CA ALA A 465 -25.50 17.47 11.28
C ALA A 465 -25.71 17.55 9.76
N VAL A 466 -26.45 16.57 9.25
CA VAL A 466 -26.78 16.39 7.83
C VAL A 466 -28.28 16.40 7.66
N ALA A 467 -28.77 17.19 6.70
CA ALA A 467 -30.16 17.21 6.27
C ALA A 467 -30.30 16.87 4.78
N LEU A 468 -31.34 16.09 4.45
CA LEU A 468 -31.87 15.97 3.10
C LEU A 468 -33.13 16.82 3.00
N VAL A 469 -33.15 17.75 2.05
CA VAL A 469 -34.24 18.70 1.84
C VAL A 469 -34.66 18.79 0.38
N ASN A 470 -35.95 18.99 0.12
CA ASN A 470 -36.53 19.12 -1.24
C ASN A 470 -36.18 18.00 -2.25
N ALA A 471 -35.72 16.83 -1.80
CA ALA A 471 -35.36 15.72 -2.70
C ALA A 471 -36.60 15.12 -3.36
N ALA A 472 -36.62 15.07 -4.69
CA ALA A 472 -37.74 14.58 -5.47
C ALA A 472 -37.40 13.26 -6.17
N GLY A 473 -38.31 12.28 -6.11
CA GLY A 473 -38.16 11.01 -6.83
C GLY A 473 -38.50 11.14 -8.32
N SER A 474 -38.48 10.01 -9.04
CA SER A 474 -38.69 9.95 -10.51
C SER A 474 -40.07 10.45 -11.00
N GLY A 475 -41.03 10.64 -10.10
CA GLY A 475 -42.33 11.28 -10.41
C GLY A 475 -42.36 12.80 -10.18
N GLY A 476 -41.25 13.44 -9.80
CA GLY A 476 -41.19 14.86 -9.42
C GLY A 476 -41.87 15.22 -8.09
N ALA A 477 -42.42 14.22 -7.38
CA ALA A 477 -42.91 14.37 -6.02
C ALA A 477 -41.76 14.24 -5.01
N LEU A 478 -41.86 14.97 -3.89
CA LEU A 478 -40.93 14.83 -2.77
C LEU A 478 -40.94 13.39 -2.24
N LEU A 479 -39.76 12.88 -1.86
CA LEU A 479 -39.62 11.64 -1.10
C LEU A 479 -40.29 11.77 0.27
N ASP A 480 -40.85 10.67 0.77
CA ASP A 480 -41.40 10.61 2.13
C ASP A 480 -40.32 10.86 3.19
N ARG A 481 -40.70 11.43 4.33
CA ARG A 481 -39.77 11.64 5.45
C ARG A 481 -39.39 10.31 6.11
N SER A 482 -38.19 10.24 6.69
CA SER A 482 -37.79 9.13 7.56
C SER A 482 -38.82 8.89 8.67
N PRO A 483 -39.33 7.66 8.85
CA PRO A 483 -40.26 7.34 9.93
C PRO A 483 -39.66 7.59 11.33
N GLY A 484 -38.34 7.46 11.49
CA GLY A 484 -37.63 7.82 12.73
C GLY A 484 -37.67 9.30 13.00
N LEU A 485 -37.45 10.13 11.98
CA LEU A 485 -37.41 11.58 12.11
C LEU A 485 -38.78 12.12 12.57
N VAL A 486 -39.87 11.61 12.00
CA VAL A 486 -41.23 11.96 12.42
C VAL A 486 -41.50 11.56 13.88
N LYS A 487 -41.09 10.35 14.30
CA LYS A 487 -41.22 9.89 15.70
C LYS A 487 -40.44 10.79 16.67
N LEU A 488 -39.17 11.10 16.35
CA LEU A 488 -38.25 11.85 17.22
C LEU A 488 -38.74 13.29 17.46
N VAL A 489 -39.09 14.02 16.39
CA VAL A 489 -39.53 15.42 16.52
C VAL A 489 -40.88 15.50 17.25
N ALA A 490 -41.80 14.55 17.00
CA ALA A 490 -43.12 14.52 17.64
C ALA A 490 -43.14 14.03 19.10
N SER A 491 -42.09 13.37 19.60
CA SER A 491 -42.06 12.83 20.97
C SER A 491 -41.78 13.93 22.01
N GLU A 492 -42.81 14.40 22.74
CA GLU A 492 -42.70 15.39 23.84
C GLU A 492 -41.86 14.93 25.06
N GLU A 493 -41.14 13.81 24.95
CA GLU A 493 -40.14 13.36 25.93
C GLU A 493 -39.07 14.44 26.17
N ALA A 494 -38.73 14.64 27.45
CA ALA A 494 -37.78 15.63 27.92
C ALA A 494 -36.41 14.99 28.22
N GLY A 495 -35.34 15.66 27.80
CA GLY A 495 -34.01 15.06 27.69
C GLY A 495 -33.82 14.20 26.44
N GLY A 496 -32.57 13.82 26.17
CA GLY A 496 -32.22 12.91 25.09
C GLY A 496 -32.44 13.47 23.68
N ARG A 497 -32.42 12.55 22.70
CA ARG A 497 -32.33 12.89 21.27
C ARG A 497 -33.57 13.63 20.73
N SER A 498 -34.76 13.30 21.23
CA SER A 498 -36.03 13.97 20.87
C SER A 498 -35.99 15.47 21.18
N GLU A 499 -35.46 15.84 22.35
CA GLU A 499 -35.30 17.25 22.71
C GLU A 499 -34.15 17.92 21.93
N LEU A 500 -33.01 17.24 21.75
CA LEU A 500 -31.88 17.73 20.97
C LEU A 500 -32.30 18.14 19.53
N PHE A 501 -33.14 17.32 18.89
CA PHE A 501 -33.65 17.58 17.54
C PHE A 501 -34.50 18.86 17.46
N ARG A 502 -35.43 19.05 18.41
CA ARG A 502 -36.32 20.22 18.46
C ARG A 502 -35.60 21.51 18.90
N ASN A 503 -34.76 21.42 19.93
CA ASN A 503 -34.24 22.59 20.64
C ASN A 503 -32.85 23.01 20.14
N THR A 504 -32.12 22.13 19.44
CA THR A 504 -30.77 22.41 18.94
C THR A 504 -30.66 22.20 17.42
N LEU A 505 -30.87 20.98 16.91
CA LEU A 505 -30.54 20.67 15.51
C LEU A 505 -31.38 21.45 14.50
N LEU A 506 -32.72 21.44 14.64
CA LEU A 506 -33.61 22.18 13.74
C LEU A 506 -33.35 23.71 13.80
N PRO A 507 -33.26 24.36 14.99
CA PRO A 507 -32.83 25.76 15.08
C PRO A 507 -31.48 26.06 14.44
N SER A 508 -30.46 25.21 14.62
CA SER A 508 -29.15 25.44 14.00
C SER A 508 -29.18 25.22 12.48
N LEU A 509 -29.97 24.27 11.96
CA LEU A 509 -30.22 24.13 10.52
C LEU A 509 -30.91 25.37 9.95
N TYR A 510 -31.90 25.90 10.67
CA TYR A 510 -32.63 27.11 10.28
C TYR A 510 -31.75 28.37 10.30
N ASP A 511 -30.77 28.46 11.19
CA ASP A 511 -29.81 29.57 11.21
C ASP A 511 -28.73 29.42 10.12
N ALA A 512 -28.21 28.20 9.90
CA ALA A 512 -27.18 27.92 8.89
C ALA A 512 -27.72 27.98 7.45
N ALA A 513 -28.94 27.48 7.23
CA ALA A 513 -29.60 27.34 5.94
C ALA A 513 -31.01 27.94 5.99
N ALA A 514 -31.12 29.28 6.12
CA ALA A 514 -32.39 29.98 6.34
C ALA A 514 -33.49 29.72 5.28
N TRP A 515 -33.15 29.22 4.09
CA TRP A 515 -34.11 28.77 3.08
C TRP A 515 -34.86 27.47 3.43
N THR A 516 -34.39 26.72 4.44
CA THR A 516 -35.08 25.52 4.96
C THR A 516 -36.22 25.85 5.92
N GLN A 517 -36.29 27.10 6.41
CA GLN A 517 -37.30 27.55 7.35
C GLN A 517 -38.71 27.52 6.73
N PRO A 518 -39.74 27.06 7.48
CA PRO A 518 -41.11 27.11 7.01
C PRO A 518 -41.62 28.56 7.01
N ALA A 519 -42.26 28.98 5.92
CA ALA A 519 -42.82 30.33 5.78
C ALA A 519 -43.87 30.71 6.85
N ASN A 520 -44.38 29.74 7.61
CA ASN A 520 -45.10 29.97 8.86
C ASN A 520 -44.86 28.83 9.88
N MET A 521 -44.01 29.09 10.89
CA MET A 521 -43.74 28.18 12.01
C MET A 521 -44.99 27.69 12.76
N THR A 522 -46.11 28.42 12.73
CA THR A 522 -47.36 28.04 13.42
C THR A 522 -48.26 27.07 12.64
N ALA A 523 -47.90 26.75 11.39
CA ALA A 523 -48.70 25.88 10.51
C ALA A 523 -48.09 24.48 10.31
N VAL A 524 -47.01 24.15 11.02
CA VAL A 524 -46.23 22.92 10.78
C VAL A 524 -46.72 21.80 11.70
N GLU A 525 -47.38 20.78 11.15
CA GLU A 525 -47.79 19.60 11.90
C GLU A 525 -46.56 18.86 12.45
N GLY A 526 -46.52 18.62 13.76
CA GLY A 526 -45.37 18.05 14.45
C GLY A 526 -44.10 18.92 14.47
N GLY A 527 -44.15 20.17 14.00
CA GLY A 527 -43.00 21.09 14.01
C GLY A 527 -41.90 20.85 12.96
N LEU A 528 -42.06 19.84 12.08
CA LEU A 528 -41.11 19.48 11.03
C LEU A 528 -41.64 19.84 9.61
N PRO A 529 -41.03 20.78 8.87
CA PRO A 529 -41.46 21.18 7.53
C PRO A 529 -41.54 20.01 6.53
N GLU A 530 -42.38 20.14 5.49
CA GLU A 530 -42.52 19.13 4.43
C GLU A 530 -41.28 19.00 3.56
N ASN A 531 -40.51 20.08 3.43
CA ASN A 531 -39.23 20.11 2.73
C ASN A 531 -38.07 19.44 3.48
N ILE A 532 -38.24 18.93 4.71
CA ILE A 532 -37.17 18.23 5.45
C ILE A 532 -37.53 16.75 5.59
N GLN A 533 -36.69 15.89 5.00
CA GLN A 533 -37.00 14.48 4.77
C GLN A 533 -36.08 13.55 5.55
N MET A 534 -34.82 13.95 5.72
CA MET A 534 -33.84 13.31 6.60
C MET A 534 -33.13 14.41 7.41
N LEU A 535 -32.84 14.14 8.68
CA LEU A 535 -31.97 14.95 9.54
C LEU A 535 -31.32 14.00 10.56
N PHE A 536 -29.99 14.04 10.67
CA PHE A 536 -29.23 13.27 11.66
C PHE A 536 -27.92 14.00 12.02
N ASP A 537 -27.27 13.55 13.09
CA ASP A 537 -26.17 14.26 13.73
C ASP A 537 -25.02 13.33 14.13
N PHE A 538 -23.78 13.83 14.10
CA PHE A 538 -22.58 13.11 14.49
C PHE A 538 -21.51 14.04 15.08
N THR A 539 -20.73 13.54 16.04
CA THR A 539 -19.61 14.28 16.65
C THR A 539 -18.27 13.73 16.17
N THR A 540 -17.38 14.57 15.66
CA THR A 540 -16.03 14.15 15.25
C THR A 540 -15.14 13.80 16.44
N VAL A 541 -14.27 12.81 16.23
CA VAL A 541 -13.24 12.35 17.16
C VAL A 541 -12.32 13.50 17.60
N SER A 542 -11.73 13.40 18.80
CA SER A 542 -10.71 14.35 19.24
C SER A 542 -9.35 14.08 18.61
N GLU A 543 -8.60 15.15 18.38
CA GLU A 543 -7.22 15.09 17.88
C GLU A 543 -6.33 14.19 18.77
N ARG A 544 -6.58 14.20 20.09
CA ARG A 544 -5.88 13.36 21.06
C ARG A 544 -6.21 11.89 20.88
N SER A 545 -7.49 11.53 20.74
CA SER A 545 -7.91 10.13 20.58
C SER A 545 -7.39 9.54 19.27
N GLN A 546 -7.48 10.30 18.19
CA GLN A 546 -7.02 9.89 16.86
C GLN A 546 -5.48 9.85 16.75
N LEU A 547 -4.78 10.95 17.10
CA LEU A 547 -3.35 11.10 16.77
C LEU A 547 -2.38 10.65 17.87
N SER A 548 -2.83 10.38 19.10
CA SER A 548 -1.91 9.99 20.20
C SER A 548 -1.11 8.72 19.92
N LYS A 549 -1.68 7.75 19.20
CA LYS A 549 -0.99 6.50 18.84
C LYS A 549 0.22 6.76 17.93
N ILE A 550 0.02 7.53 16.87
CA ILE A 550 1.06 7.82 15.88
C ILE A 550 2.09 8.83 16.40
N ARG A 551 1.65 9.89 17.09
CA ARG A 551 2.56 10.86 17.74
C ARG A 551 3.39 10.21 18.84
N GLY A 552 2.79 9.39 19.71
CA GLY A 552 3.52 8.64 20.73
C GLY A 552 4.58 7.70 20.15
N ALA A 553 4.35 7.13 18.97
CA ALA A 553 5.33 6.30 18.26
C ALA A 553 6.46 7.13 17.63
N ARG A 554 6.15 8.27 17.02
CA ARG A 554 7.11 9.27 16.52
C ARG A 554 8.01 9.79 17.65
N ASP A 555 7.40 10.34 18.69
CA ASP A 555 8.09 11.07 19.76
C ASP A 555 9.00 10.12 20.57
N ALA A 556 8.55 8.89 20.84
CA ALA A 556 9.37 7.85 21.46
C ALA A 556 10.50 7.34 20.54
N THR A 557 10.31 7.34 19.22
CA THR A 557 11.36 6.99 18.25
C THR A 557 12.46 8.04 18.26
N LEU A 558 12.10 9.33 18.13
CA LEU A 558 13.06 10.44 18.19
C LEU A 558 13.77 10.48 19.54
N GLY A 559 13.06 10.35 20.66
CA GLY A 559 13.65 10.34 22.00
C GLY A 559 14.63 9.17 22.26
N ILE A 560 14.54 8.07 21.52
CA ILE A 560 15.55 7.00 21.54
C ILE A 560 16.74 7.37 20.63
N LEU A 561 16.46 7.72 19.38
CA LEU A 561 17.46 7.93 18.33
C LEU A 561 18.34 9.17 18.56
N GLN A 562 17.78 10.24 19.12
CA GLN A 562 18.46 11.51 19.42
C GLN A 562 19.11 11.52 20.81
N SER A 563 19.13 10.39 21.53
CA SER A 563 19.73 10.34 22.88
C SER A 563 21.26 10.23 22.82
N ASP A 564 21.96 10.87 23.77
CA ASP A 564 23.42 10.77 23.96
C ASP A 564 23.94 9.31 24.12
N SER A 565 23.03 8.36 24.35
CA SER A 565 23.33 6.94 24.52
C SER A 565 23.14 6.10 23.25
N PHE A 566 22.60 6.68 22.19
CA PHE A 566 22.36 6.03 20.92
C PHE A 566 23.50 6.36 19.93
N GLU A 567 24.01 5.33 19.27
CA GLU A 567 24.87 5.48 18.10
C GLU A 567 24.50 4.43 17.04
N TRP A 568 24.51 4.85 15.79
CA TRP A 568 24.54 3.96 14.63
C TRP A 568 25.95 3.37 14.45
N ILE A 569 26.06 2.06 14.55
CA ILE A 569 27.29 1.27 14.50
C ILE A 569 27.14 0.27 13.36
N GLU A 570 28.09 0.29 12.42
CA GLU A 570 28.06 -0.59 11.23
C GLU A 570 28.67 -1.98 11.48
N GLY A 571 28.18 -2.96 10.73
CA GLY A 571 28.70 -4.34 10.67
C GLY A 571 27.90 -5.36 11.49
N ASN A 572 28.31 -6.63 11.40
CA ASN A 572 27.53 -7.80 11.85
C ASN A 572 27.16 -7.84 13.35
N ALA A 573 27.74 -6.97 14.18
CA ALA A 573 27.44 -6.85 15.61
C ALA A 573 26.87 -5.48 16.00
N GLY A 574 26.71 -4.57 15.03
CA GLY A 574 26.10 -3.26 15.20
C GLY A 574 24.61 -3.25 14.86
N ASN A 575 24.04 -2.04 14.79
CA ASN A 575 22.63 -1.79 14.42
C ASN A 575 22.46 -1.35 12.96
N VAL A 576 23.53 -1.30 12.15
CA VAL A 576 23.51 -1.07 10.70
C VAL A 576 24.28 -2.19 9.99
N GLN A 577 23.71 -2.78 8.94
CA GLN A 577 24.31 -3.86 8.17
C GLN A 577 24.17 -3.61 6.67
N THR A 578 25.24 -3.87 5.90
CA THR A 578 25.19 -3.86 4.43
C THR A 578 24.94 -5.28 3.94
N ASN A 579 23.73 -5.55 3.46
CA ASN A 579 23.32 -6.89 3.03
C ASN A 579 23.92 -7.25 1.65
N LYS A 580 24.02 -6.27 0.75
CA LYS A 580 24.43 -6.48 -0.65
C LYS A 580 24.83 -5.16 -1.31
N ILE A 581 25.95 -5.16 -2.03
CA ILE A 581 26.34 -4.09 -2.95
C ILE A 581 26.23 -4.64 -4.38
N MET A 582 25.72 -3.83 -5.30
CA MET A 582 25.70 -4.10 -6.74
C MET A 582 26.29 -2.90 -7.46
N ASP A 583 27.48 -3.04 -8.03
CA ASP A 583 28.06 -2.08 -8.96
C ASP A 583 27.51 -2.33 -10.38
N HIS A 584 27.27 -1.25 -11.14
CA HIS A 584 26.70 -1.28 -12.48
C HIS A 584 27.59 -0.50 -13.46
N ASP A 585 27.55 -0.86 -14.74
CA ASP A 585 28.39 -0.23 -15.77
C ASP A 585 27.78 1.10 -16.26
N CYS A 586 28.37 2.21 -15.81
CA CYS A 586 28.01 3.58 -16.22
C CYS A 586 28.41 3.97 -17.65
N SER A 587 29.01 3.07 -18.43
CA SER A 587 29.20 3.24 -19.88
C SER A 587 28.03 2.69 -20.71
N LEU A 588 27.13 1.91 -20.12
CA LEU A 588 25.96 1.36 -20.81
C LEU A 588 24.87 2.42 -21.00
N HIS A 589 24.45 2.63 -22.25
CA HIS A 589 23.39 3.58 -22.57
C HIS A 589 22.06 3.18 -21.91
N GLY A 590 21.45 4.12 -21.20
CA GLY A 590 20.21 3.89 -20.45
C GLY A 590 20.39 3.25 -19.06
N ASN A 591 21.65 3.09 -18.61
CA ASN A 591 21.97 3.00 -17.18
C ASN A 591 22.27 4.41 -16.63
N TYR A 592 21.79 4.69 -15.42
CA TYR A 592 21.94 5.97 -14.71
C TYR A 592 22.49 5.80 -13.30
N ILE A 593 22.62 4.56 -12.81
CA ILE A 593 23.04 4.22 -11.46
C ILE A 593 24.43 3.55 -11.54
N ALA A 594 25.38 4.02 -10.72
CA ALA A 594 26.70 3.40 -10.56
C ALA A 594 26.66 2.25 -9.55
N ARG A 595 25.91 2.43 -8.46
CA ARG A 595 25.86 1.45 -7.37
C ARG A 595 24.48 1.41 -6.72
N THR A 596 24.00 0.21 -6.43
CA THR A 596 22.86 -0.04 -5.54
C THR A 596 23.35 -0.74 -4.28
N VAL A 597 23.03 -0.18 -3.12
CA VAL A 597 23.37 -0.75 -1.80
C VAL A 597 22.07 -1.15 -1.13
N HIS A 598 21.97 -2.40 -0.67
CA HIS A 598 20.89 -2.86 0.19
C HIS A 598 21.39 -2.81 1.64
N LEU A 599 20.72 -2.01 2.47
CA LEU A 599 21.04 -1.78 3.87
C LEU A 599 19.95 -2.33 4.79
N GLN A 600 20.32 -2.69 6.00
CA GLN A 600 19.43 -3.13 7.07
C GLN A 600 19.77 -2.42 8.38
N ILE A 601 18.78 -1.84 9.05
CA ILE A 601 18.95 -1.20 10.37
C ILE A 601 18.06 -1.82 11.44
N LEU A 602 18.52 -1.76 12.70
CA LEU A 602 17.71 -2.02 13.88
C LEU A 602 17.02 -0.72 14.34
N MET A 603 15.69 -0.76 14.47
CA MET A 603 14.87 0.40 14.82
C MET A 603 13.92 0.15 16.02
N PRO A 604 13.38 1.21 16.65
CA PRO A 604 12.39 1.13 17.73
C PRO A 604 11.12 0.35 17.32
N TRP A 605 10.80 -0.70 18.07
CA TRP A 605 9.69 -1.62 17.74
C TRP A 605 8.54 -1.52 18.74
N PHE A 606 7.38 -1.07 18.28
CA PHE A 606 6.19 -0.83 19.10
C PHE A 606 5.13 -1.93 18.99
N LEU A 607 5.21 -2.83 18.00
CA LEU A 607 4.24 -3.94 17.87
C LEU A 607 4.43 -5.05 18.92
N GLU A 608 3.37 -5.82 19.15
CA GLU A 608 3.42 -7.08 19.90
C GLU A 608 4.29 -8.13 19.18
N LYS A 609 4.96 -8.98 19.99
CA LYS A 609 5.90 -10.02 19.54
C LYS A 609 7.10 -9.40 18.78
N TYR A 610 8.08 -10.21 18.41
CA TYR A 610 9.37 -9.76 17.87
C TYR A 610 9.72 -10.49 16.58
N GLY A 611 10.22 -9.75 15.57
CA GLY A 611 11.14 -10.21 14.52
C GLY A 611 10.90 -11.63 13.98
N SER A 612 9.66 -11.95 13.62
CA SER A 612 9.26 -13.29 13.15
C SER A 612 7.83 -13.34 12.56
N GLY A 613 7.48 -12.41 11.66
CA GLY A 613 6.39 -12.69 10.70
C GLY A 613 4.95 -12.55 11.15
N HIS A 614 4.74 -11.76 12.19
CA HIS A 614 3.40 -11.41 12.61
C HIS A 614 3.01 -10.09 11.94
N ARG A 615 2.75 -10.14 10.62
CA ARG A 615 2.09 -9.07 9.87
C ARG A 615 0.64 -8.83 10.35
N GLY A 616 0.07 -9.81 11.06
CA GLY A 616 -1.12 -9.67 11.90
C GLY A 616 -0.84 -9.28 13.37
N ALA A 617 0.29 -8.63 13.69
CA ALA A 617 0.56 -8.09 15.03
C ALA A 617 -0.07 -6.71 15.23
N THR A 618 -0.47 -6.42 16.46
CA THR A 618 -1.08 -5.16 16.90
C THR A 618 -0.11 -4.35 17.77
N MET A 619 -0.49 -3.12 18.13
CA MET A 619 0.32 -2.19 18.92
C MET A 619 0.48 -2.63 20.38
N ASP A 620 1.73 -2.71 20.87
CA ASP A 620 2.02 -2.93 22.29
C ASP A 620 1.92 -1.61 23.05
N MET A 621 0.69 -1.31 23.48
CA MET A 621 0.36 -0.09 24.23
C MET A 621 1.19 0.11 25.50
N LYS A 622 1.88 -0.91 26.05
CA LYS A 622 2.77 -0.73 27.21
C LYS A 622 4.10 -0.11 26.81
N LYS A 623 4.65 -0.48 25.65
CA LYS A 623 5.84 0.19 25.08
C LYS A 623 5.51 1.63 24.73
N LEU A 624 4.38 1.83 24.04
CA LEU A 624 3.91 3.13 23.58
C LEU A 624 3.67 4.09 24.75
N ASN A 625 2.87 3.69 25.75
CA ASN A 625 2.56 4.52 26.91
C ASN A 625 3.74 4.75 27.87
N SER A 626 4.84 3.99 27.74
CA SER A 626 6.07 4.23 28.50
C SER A 626 7.14 5.00 27.71
N GLY A 627 6.88 5.34 26.45
CA GLY A 627 7.85 5.98 25.54
C GLY A 627 9.12 5.15 25.34
N SER A 628 9.08 3.84 25.61
CA SER A 628 10.29 3.03 25.74
C SER A 628 10.17 1.67 25.03
N THR A 629 11.10 1.42 24.12
CA THR A 629 11.28 0.12 23.48
C THR A 629 12.75 -0.13 23.18
N SER A 630 13.08 -1.37 22.85
CA SER A 630 14.42 -1.78 22.41
C SER A 630 14.54 -1.72 20.89
N LEU A 631 15.70 -1.30 20.39
CA LEU A 631 16.11 -1.43 18.98
C LEU A 631 16.05 -2.91 18.57
N LYS A 632 15.01 -3.29 17.83
CA LYS A 632 14.65 -4.70 17.57
C LYS A 632 13.80 -4.92 16.33
N GLY A 633 13.15 -3.89 15.79
CA GLY A 633 12.55 -4.00 14.47
C GLY A 633 13.67 -3.99 13.44
N HIS A 634 13.54 -4.81 12.39
CA HIS A 634 14.46 -4.76 11.25
C HIS A 634 13.80 -3.96 10.14
N LEU A 635 14.48 -2.95 9.63
CA LEU A 635 14.11 -2.27 8.40
C LEU A 635 15.17 -2.56 7.34
N LYS A 636 14.76 -3.07 6.19
CA LYS A 636 15.59 -3.16 5.00
C LYS A 636 15.21 -2.04 4.03
N PHE A 637 16.21 -1.34 3.53
CA PHE A 637 16.08 -0.23 2.60
C PHE A 637 17.17 -0.30 1.52
N VAL A 638 17.04 0.51 0.47
CA VAL A 638 18.03 0.59 -0.61
C VAL A 638 18.51 2.02 -0.80
N VAL A 639 19.77 2.15 -1.18
CA VAL A 639 20.40 3.40 -1.62
C VAL A 639 20.86 3.21 -3.07
N GLN A 640 20.48 4.11 -3.98
CA GLN A 640 21.04 4.17 -5.33
C GLN A 640 21.91 5.42 -5.49
N ILE A 641 23.13 5.19 -5.96
CA ILE A 641 24.14 6.22 -6.25
C ILE A 641 24.19 6.41 -7.77
N PRO A 642 23.84 7.58 -8.33
CA PRO A 642 23.92 7.82 -9.76
C PRO A 642 25.32 7.80 -10.35
N CYS A 643 25.39 7.59 -11.66
CA CYS A 643 26.63 7.64 -12.43
C CYS A 643 27.33 9.01 -12.38
N SER A 644 26.59 10.11 -12.17
CA SER A 644 27.15 11.45 -12.00
C SER A 644 27.85 11.65 -10.66
N LEU A 645 27.42 10.99 -9.58
CA LEU A 645 28.10 11.01 -8.29
C LEU A 645 29.39 10.18 -8.30
N GLU A 646 29.42 9.03 -9.00
CA GLU A 646 30.67 8.30 -9.28
C GLU A 646 31.64 9.15 -10.12
N LYS A 647 31.15 9.83 -11.17
CA LYS A 647 31.97 10.75 -11.96
C LYS A 647 32.44 11.93 -11.09
N GLY A 648 31.65 12.36 -10.10
CA GLY A 648 31.99 13.39 -9.13
C GLY A 648 33.19 13.02 -8.26
N SER A 649 33.16 11.88 -7.57
CA SER A 649 34.30 11.39 -6.75
C SER A 649 35.58 11.23 -7.55
N LYS A 650 35.47 10.92 -8.85
CA LYS A 650 36.60 10.77 -9.78
C LYS A 650 37.01 12.06 -10.49
N SER A 651 36.39 13.21 -10.17
CA SER A 651 36.58 14.51 -10.84
C SER A 651 36.47 14.44 -12.38
N ALA A 652 35.59 13.57 -12.87
CA ALA A 652 35.42 13.24 -14.28
C ALA A 652 34.44 14.20 -14.99
N PHE A 653 34.44 14.16 -16.32
CA PHE A 653 33.49 14.92 -17.14
C PHE A 653 32.03 14.49 -16.84
N MET A 654 31.14 15.46 -16.67
CA MET A 654 29.77 15.28 -16.18
C MET A 654 29.68 14.64 -14.77
N GLY A 655 30.72 14.81 -13.95
CA GLY A 655 30.62 14.62 -12.50
C GLY A 655 29.72 15.65 -11.83
N LYS A 656 29.04 15.22 -10.77
CA LYS A 656 28.20 16.04 -9.90
C LYS A 656 28.64 15.86 -8.45
N GLU A 657 28.46 16.93 -7.66
CA GLU A 657 28.43 16.83 -6.21
C GLU A 657 27.03 16.40 -5.78
N MET A 658 26.92 15.74 -4.63
CA MET A 658 25.62 15.34 -4.08
C MET A 658 24.89 16.58 -3.58
N SER A 659 23.72 16.87 -4.14
CA SER A 659 22.92 18.08 -3.89
C SER A 659 21.67 17.84 -3.04
N SER A 660 21.10 16.63 -3.07
CA SER A 660 19.97 16.25 -2.21
C SER A 660 19.94 14.74 -2.03
N VAL A 661 19.33 14.28 -0.94
CA VAL A 661 18.87 12.89 -0.79
C VAL A 661 17.37 12.86 -1.05
N VAL A 662 16.90 12.03 -1.99
CA VAL A 662 15.47 11.89 -2.29
C VAL A 662 14.96 10.52 -1.85
N GLN A 663 14.02 10.51 -0.89
CA GLN A 663 13.28 9.32 -0.46
C GLN A 663 12.15 9.01 -1.46
N TYR A 664 12.21 7.85 -2.12
CA TYR A 664 11.14 7.35 -2.99
C TYR A 664 10.13 6.50 -2.22
N GLY A 665 8.87 6.95 -2.18
CA GLY A 665 7.73 6.22 -1.62
C GLY A 665 6.99 5.41 -2.69
N HIS A 666 7.02 4.08 -2.58
CA HIS A 666 6.49 3.16 -3.60
C HIS A 666 4.94 3.14 -3.68
N GLY A 667 4.43 2.74 -4.85
CA GLY A 667 3.00 2.63 -5.17
C GLY A 667 2.30 1.39 -4.60
N LEU A 668 1.05 1.19 -5.03
CA LEU A 668 0.10 0.22 -4.47
C LEU A 668 0.64 -1.21 -4.46
N PHE A 669 0.90 -1.75 -3.25
CA PHE A 669 1.48 -3.07 -3.02
C PHE A 669 2.80 -3.39 -3.75
N TYR A 670 3.59 -2.37 -4.09
CA TYR A 670 4.98 -2.52 -4.50
C TYR A 670 5.90 -2.74 -3.27
N SER A 671 7.20 -2.60 -3.49
CA SER A 671 8.24 -2.51 -2.44
C SER A 671 9.30 -1.51 -2.89
N ARG A 672 10.35 -1.32 -2.09
CA ARG A 672 11.55 -0.54 -2.47
C ARG A 672 12.23 -0.98 -3.78
N GLU A 673 11.88 -2.15 -4.34
CA GLU A 673 12.32 -2.60 -5.67
C GLU A 673 11.74 -1.76 -6.82
N GLU A 674 10.62 -1.06 -6.63
CA GLU A 674 10.05 -0.16 -7.66
C GLU A 674 11.06 0.94 -8.05
N LEU A 675 11.83 1.44 -7.08
CA LEU A 675 12.92 2.39 -7.32
C LEU A 675 14.00 1.79 -8.24
N ILE A 676 14.26 0.49 -8.14
CA ILE A 676 15.33 -0.23 -8.84
C ILE A 676 14.87 -0.65 -10.26
N ALA A 677 13.71 -1.28 -10.37
CA ALA A 677 13.24 -1.90 -11.60
C ALA A 677 12.52 -0.92 -12.55
N ASP A 678 11.57 -0.15 -12.01
CA ASP A 678 10.53 0.52 -12.80
C ASP A 678 10.66 2.06 -12.81
N SER A 679 11.31 2.65 -11.79
CA SER A 679 11.42 4.12 -11.60
C SER A 679 12.54 4.78 -12.41
N LYS A 680 12.71 4.41 -13.68
CA LYS A 680 13.80 4.93 -14.53
C LYS A 680 13.78 6.45 -14.75
N PHE A 681 12.62 7.10 -14.60
CA PHE A 681 12.50 8.56 -14.65
C PHE A 681 13.18 9.22 -13.44
N MET A 682 12.99 8.68 -12.23
CA MET A 682 13.66 9.13 -11.02
C MET A 682 15.18 8.90 -11.11
N GLN A 683 15.61 7.75 -11.65
CA GLN A 683 17.03 7.46 -11.88
C GLN A 683 17.67 8.46 -12.87
N ARG A 684 16.96 8.87 -13.94
CA ARG A 684 17.42 9.94 -14.86
C ARG A 684 17.52 11.30 -14.16
N MET A 685 16.51 11.67 -13.39
CA MET A 685 16.46 12.94 -12.65
C MET A 685 17.61 13.04 -11.65
N ALA A 686 17.91 11.94 -10.95
CA ALA A 686 19.00 11.83 -10.00
C ALA A 686 20.38 11.94 -10.65
N ASP A 687 20.63 11.23 -11.76
CA ASP A 687 21.89 11.34 -12.51
C ASP A 687 22.10 12.76 -13.09
N SER A 688 21.03 13.39 -13.57
CA SER A 688 21.07 14.74 -14.13
C SER A 688 21.41 15.82 -13.10
N ASN A 689 20.92 15.67 -11.87
CA ASN A 689 21.02 16.71 -10.83
C ASN A 689 22.11 16.46 -9.79
N GLY A 690 22.39 15.21 -9.42
CA GLY A 690 23.28 14.85 -8.31
C GLY A 690 22.54 14.33 -7.08
N TYR A 691 21.36 13.72 -7.24
CA TYR A 691 20.57 13.24 -6.10
C TYR A 691 20.98 11.82 -5.68
N LEU A 692 21.13 11.58 -4.38
CA LEU A 692 21.20 10.22 -3.83
C LEU A 692 19.78 9.70 -3.59
N LEU A 693 19.42 8.53 -4.10
CA LEU A 693 18.06 8.00 -3.94
C LEU A 693 18.00 6.96 -2.81
N VAL A 694 17.01 7.07 -1.93
CA VAL A 694 16.76 6.08 -0.87
C VAL A 694 15.32 5.56 -0.93
N SER A 695 15.08 4.27 -0.63
CA SER A 695 13.71 3.74 -0.57
C SER A 695 13.58 2.55 0.38
N ALA A 696 12.43 2.48 1.05
CA ALA A 696 12.04 1.46 2.01
C ALA A 696 10.60 1.02 1.76
N ASP A 697 10.20 -0.11 2.32
CA ASP A 697 8.83 -0.62 2.17
C ASP A 697 7.86 0.12 3.10
N TRP A 698 6.69 0.47 2.58
CA TRP A 698 5.53 0.84 3.41
C TRP A 698 5.03 -0.39 4.16
N ARG A 699 5.59 -0.68 5.34
CA ARG A 699 5.08 -1.74 6.21
C ARG A 699 3.58 -1.50 6.49
N GLY A 700 2.77 -2.54 6.31
CA GLY A 700 1.32 -2.46 6.37
C GLY A 700 0.65 -2.27 4.99
N MET A 701 1.41 -1.89 3.95
CA MET A 701 0.93 -1.63 2.58
C MET A 701 1.96 -1.98 1.48
N SER A 702 2.87 -2.95 1.72
CA SER A 702 3.82 -3.44 0.72
C SER A 702 3.39 -4.79 0.14
N MET A 703 4.12 -5.28 -0.88
CA MET A 703 3.93 -6.63 -1.43
C MET A 703 4.00 -7.74 -0.36
N PHE A 704 4.68 -7.49 0.76
CA PHE A 704 4.80 -8.41 1.89
C PHE A 704 3.60 -8.37 2.85
N ASP A 705 2.73 -7.36 2.72
CA ASP A 705 1.46 -7.21 3.45
C ASP A 705 0.24 -7.76 2.68
N LEU A 706 0.36 -7.96 1.36
CA LEU A 706 -0.69 -8.56 0.52
C LEU A 706 -1.36 -9.81 1.13
N PRO A 707 -0.65 -10.77 1.74
CA PRO A 707 -1.30 -11.97 2.30
C PRO A 707 -2.15 -11.69 3.56
N ILE A 708 -1.81 -10.68 4.37
CA ILE A 708 -2.63 -10.31 5.54
C ILE A 708 -3.84 -9.47 5.08
N ILE A 709 -3.66 -8.53 4.15
CA ILE A 709 -4.74 -7.71 3.59
C ILE A 709 -5.75 -8.57 2.83
N ALA A 710 -5.28 -9.52 2.02
CA ALA A 710 -6.16 -10.50 1.38
C ALA A 710 -6.99 -11.28 2.42
N LYS A 711 -6.40 -11.69 3.55
CA LYS A 711 -7.15 -12.36 4.63
C LYS A 711 -8.20 -11.42 5.27
N VAL A 712 -7.86 -10.16 5.52
CA VAL A 712 -8.80 -9.15 6.06
C VAL A 712 -10.04 -9.03 5.18
N LEU A 713 -9.86 -8.89 3.86
CA LEU A 713 -10.96 -8.68 2.92
C LEU A 713 -11.83 -9.93 2.70
N ILE A 714 -11.23 -11.13 2.60
CA ILE A 714 -11.94 -12.35 2.14
C ILE A 714 -12.32 -13.34 3.24
N ALA A 715 -11.83 -13.18 4.48
CA ALA A 715 -11.93 -14.24 5.49
C ALA A 715 -11.97 -13.80 6.96
N ASP A 716 -11.38 -12.65 7.33
CA ASP A 716 -11.21 -12.27 8.74
C ASP A 716 -11.06 -10.75 8.93
N PRO A 717 -12.19 -9.99 8.89
CA PRO A 717 -12.16 -8.53 9.04
C PRO A 717 -11.56 -8.03 10.35
N SER A 718 -11.56 -8.85 11.43
CA SER A 718 -11.02 -8.46 12.74
C SER A 718 -9.52 -8.09 12.69
N LEU A 719 -8.77 -8.70 11.76
CA LEU A 719 -7.36 -8.44 11.57
C LEU A 719 -7.06 -7.08 10.92
N PHE A 720 -8.07 -6.32 10.54
CA PHE A 720 -7.91 -4.95 10.04
C PHE A 720 -7.10 -4.07 11.00
N ARG A 721 -7.27 -4.25 12.32
CA ARG A 721 -6.47 -3.56 13.36
C ARG A 721 -4.96 -3.67 13.11
N ALA A 722 -4.49 -4.86 12.75
CA ALA A 722 -3.07 -5.09 12.50
C ALA A 722 -2.58 -4.32 11.25
N THR A 723 -3.44 -4.10 10.25
CA THR A 723 -3.07 -3.32 9.05
C THR A 723 -2.75 -1.87 9.45
N LEU A 724 -3.60 -1.24 10.28
CA LEU A 724 -3.34 0.08 10.85
C LEU A 724 -2.09 0.09 11.74
N ASP A 725 -1.99 -0.81 12.72
CA ASP A 725 -0.87 -0.83 13.65
C ASP A 725 0.49 -1.04 12.93
N ASN A 726 0.51 -1.84 11.84
CA ASN A 726 1.71 -2.04 11.02
C ASN A 726 2.06 -0.82 10.16
N LEU A 727 1.09 -0.01 9.71
CA LEU A 727 1.32 1.29 9.06
C LEU A 727 1.98 2.30 10.01
N ILE A 728 1.51 2.39 11.27
CA ILE A 728 2.12 3.21 12.31
C ILE A 728 3.60 2.80 12.53
N GLN A 729 3.88 1.50 12.61
CA GLN A 729 5.25 0.98 12.69
C GLN A 729 6.06 1.26 11.40
N GLY A 730 5.41 1.33 10.24
CA GLY A 730 6.02 1.72 8.96
C GLY A 730 6.55 3.14 8.95
N TYR A 731 5.76 4.12 9.43
CA TYR A 731 6.20 5.53 9.52
C TYR A 731 7.40 5.69 10.46
N VAL A 732 7.37 5.05 11.64
CA VAL A 732 8.53 4.95 12.56
C VAL A 732 9.77 4.34 11.90
N SER A 733 9.57 3.36 11.01
CA SER A 733 10.67 2.74 10.27
C SER A 733 11.31 3.77 9.34
N MET A 734 10.52 4.53 8.58
CA MET A 734 11.03 5.54 7.65
C MET A 734 11.72 6.71 8.38
N MET A 735 11.19 7.18 9.53
CA MET A 735 11.91 8.11 10.42
C MET A 735 13.29 7.58 10.82
N SER A 736 13.37 6.30 11.19
CA SER A 736 14.63 5.67 11.60
C SER A 736 15.63 5.59 10.45
N MET A 737 15.17 5.38 9.22
CA MET A 737 16.00 5.44 8.01
C MET A 737 16.53 6.86 7.77
N LEU A 738 15.67 7.89 7.81
CA LEU A 738 16.11 9.26 7.58
C LEU A 738 17.08 9.76 8.67
N HIS A 739 16.87 9.36 9.93
CA HIS A 739 17.82 9.64 10.99
C HIS A 739 19.21 9.00 10.74
N TYR A 740 19.29 7.81 10.14
CA TYR A 740 20.59 7.23 9.71
C TYR A 740 21.18 7.97 8.50
N VAL A 741 20.34 8.36 7.53
CA VAL A 741 20.75 9.16 6.37
C VAL A 741 21.43 10.45 6.83
N GLU A 742 20.74 11.25 7.63
CA GLU A 742 21.22 12.56 8.11
C GLU A 742 22.42 12.40 9.07
N THR A 743 22.25 11.70 10.19
CA THR A 743 23.25 11.72 11.28
C THR A 743 24.50 10.89 11.02
N LYS A 744 24.54 10.07 9.97
CA LYS A 744 25.70 9.22 9.65
C LYS A 744 26.04 9.15 8.17
N MET A 745 25.09 8.87 7.29
CA MET A 745 25.41 8.67 5.87
C MET A 745 25.95 9.95 5.23
N LEU A 746 25.43 11.12 5.63
CA LEU A 746 25.96 12.43 5.25
C LEU A 746 27.17 12.88 6.09
N MET A 747 27.21 12.55 7.39
CA MET A 747 28.17 13.11 8.35
C MET A 747 29.48 12.31 8.50
N ASP A 748 29.40 10.98 8.59
CA ASP A 748 30.55 10.07 8.79
C ASP A 748 31.02 9.40 7.48
N ILE A 749 30.22 9.51 6.40
CA ILE A 749 30.47 9.03 5.02
C ILE A 749 30.90 7.54 4.96
N PRO A 750 29.94 6.59 4.93
CA PRO A 750 30.22 5.16 4.83
C PRO A 750 31.02 4.75 3.58
N GLU A 751 31.81 3.68 3.70
CA GLU A 751 32.71 3.18 2.64
C GLU A 751 31.98 2.84 1.32
N PHE A 752 30.68 2.51 1.36
CA PHE A 752 29.89 2.27 0.14
C PHE A 752 29.66 3.53 -0.71
N LEU A 753 29.91 4.73 -0.19
CA LEU A 753 29.95 6.00 -0.94
C LEU A 753 31.33 6.28 -1.56
N HIS A 754 32.32 5.40 -1.38
CA HIS A 754 33.66 5.55 -1.96
C HIS A 754 33.81 4.82 -3.31
N PHE A 755 34.57 5.41 -4.24
CA PHE A 755 34.92 4.80 -5.52
C PHE A 755 36.41 4.97 -5.83
N GLU A 756 36.99 3.99 -6.52
CA GLU A 756 38.40 3.97 -6.90
C GLU A 756 38.66 4.85 -8.14
N ASP A 757 39.63 5.76 -8.03
CA ASP A 757 40.10 6.62 -9.12
C ASP A 757 41.11 5.90 -10.05
N SER A 758 41.53 6.58 -11.13
CA SER A 758 42.48 6.00 -12.09
C SER A 758 43.90 5.76 -11.56
N ALA A 759 44.21 6.18 -10.33
CA ALA A 759 45.48 5.94 -9.65
C ALA A 759 45.38 4.83 -8.58
N GLY A 760 44.19 4.25 -8.37
CA GLY A 760 43.93 3.23 -7.35
C GLY A 760 43.66 3.80 -5.96
N VAL A 761 43.19 5.05 -5.87
CA VAL A 761 42.85 5.71 -4.61
C VAL A 761 41.32 5.76 -4.46
N LEU A 762 40.81 5.34 -3.31
CA LEU A 762 39.40 5.51 -2.96
C LEU A 762 39.12 6.98 -2.65
N GLN A 763 38.16 7.57 -3.36
CA GLN A 763 37.64 8.92 -3.14
C GLN A 763 36.17 8.84 -2.72
N PRO A 764 35.71 9.64 -1.72
CA PRO A 764 34.30 9.77 -1.41
C PRO A 764 33.56 10.54 -2.50
N ILE A 765 32.24 10.38 -2.58
CA ILE A 765 31.36 11.31 -3.30
C ILE A 765 31.51 12.70 -2.67
N PRO A 766 31.79 13.76 -3.47
CA PRO A 766 31.77 15.13 -2.96
C PRO A 766 30.33 15.55 -2.63
N ILE A 767 30.17 16.19 -1.48
CA ILE A 767 28.89 16.65 -0.93
C ILE A 767 28.86 18.18 -1.04
N SER A 768 27.77 18.79 -1.50
CA SER A 768 27.63 20.25 -1.50
C SER A 768 27.48 20.82 -0.08
N ASP A 769 27.72 22.13 0.09
CA ASP A 769 27.62 22.80 1.38
C ASP A 769 26.19 22.76 1.98
N GLU A 770 25.17 22.59 1.15
CA GLU A 770 23.75 22.47 1.52
C GLU A 770 23.19 21.21 0.84
N VAL A 771 22.84 20.18 1.62
CA VAL A 771 22.22 18.92 1.15
C VAL A 771 20.99 18.63 1.97
N GLU A 772 19.83 18.72 1.33
CA GLU A 772 18.53 18.51 1.95
C GLU A 772 17.97 17.10 1.67
N VAL A 773 17.18 16.59 2.61
CA VAL A 773 16.45 15.33 2.49
C VAL A 773 15.01 15.65 2.07
N ASN A 774 14.66 15.22 0.86
CA ASN A 774 13.36 15.47 0.24
C ASN A 774 12.61 14.15 0.02
N PHE A 775 11.28 14.18 0.05
CA PHE A 775 10.44 13.02 -0.19
C PHE A 775 9.72 13.12 -1.54
N TYR A 776 9.61 12.01 -2.27
CA TYR A 776 8.74 11.89 -3.43
C TYR A 776 7.98 10.56 -3.39
N GLY A 777 6.66 10.66 -3.16
CA GLY A 777 5.75 9.52 -3.14
C GLY A 777 4.80 9.56 -4.34
N ILE A 778 4.52 8.39 -4.93
CA ILE A 778 3.63 8.28 -6.10
C ILE A 778 2.51 7.27 -5.82
N SER A 779 1.27 7.57 -6.25
CA SER A 779 0.10 6.71 -6.06
C SER A 779 -0.17 6.47 -4.57
N GLN A 780 -0.26 5.21 -4.12
CA GLN A 780 -0.22 4.84 -2.68
C GLN A 780 0.92 5.55 -1.91
N GLY A 781 2.09 5.70 -2.53
CA GLY A 781 3.22 6.42 -1.95
C GLY A 781 2.96 7.91 -1.77
N GLY A 782 2.09 8.52 -2.57
CA GLY A 782 1.61 9.90 -2.39
C GLY A 782 0.44 9.99 -1.39
N ILE A 783 -0.46 9.01 -1.38
CA ILE A 783 -1.58 8.91 -0.41
C ILE A 783 -1.07 8.75 1.02
N LEU A 784 -0.22 7.74 1.27
CA LEU A 784 0.47 7.55 2.55
C LEU A 784 1.55 8.63 2.75
N GLY A 785 2.19 9.08 1.68
CA GLY A 785 3.17 10.17 1.70
C GLY A 785 2.61 11.48 2.27
N ALA A 786 1.33 11.75 2.08
CA ALA A 786 0.68 12.95 2.63
C ALA A 786 0.55 12.89 4.16
N GLY A 787 0.03 11.78 4.70
CA GLY A 787 -0.02 11.56 6.15
C GLY A 787 1.38 11.51 6.77
N TYR A 788 2.33 10.84 6.11
CA TYR A 788 3.74 10.84 6.49
C TYR A 788 4.32 12.26 6.53
N ASN A 789 4.16 13.07 5.47
CA ASN A 789 4.64 14.45 5.41
C ASN A 789 4.07 15.32 6.56
N ALA A 790 2.77 15.21 6.83
CA ALA A 790 2.11 15.93 7.93
C ALA A 790 2.74 15.60 9.29
N LEU A 791 2.98 14.31 9.56
CA LEU A 791 3.59 13.83 10.80
C LEU A 791 5.08 14.25 10.96
N MET A 792 5.78 14.46 9.83
CA MET A 792 7.23 14.60 9.76
C MET A 792 7.75 16.03 9.99
N GLY A 793 6.93 17.07 9.88
CA GLY A 793 7.43 18.45 9.96
C GLY A 793 8.11 18.81 11.28
N VAL A 794 7.54 18.36 12.41
CA VAL A 794 8.13 18.55 13.75
C VAL A 794 9.44 17.77 13.98
N THR A 795 9.87 16.93 13.04
CA THR A 795 11.06 16.08 13.17
C THR A 795 12.34 16.70 12.60
N GLY A 796 12.21 17.66 11.66
CA GLY A 796 13.33 18.22 10.90
C GLY A 796 13.94 17.29 9.82
N LEU A 797 13.57 16.01 9.80
CA LEU A 797 14.18 14.98 8.93
C LEU A 797 13.78 15.07 7.44
N LEU A 798 12.85 15.96 7.09
CA LEU A 798 12.41 16.24 5.71
C LEU A 798 12.27 17.74 5.49
N GLN A 799 12.82 18.23 4.37
CA GLN A 799 12.73 19.64 3.98
C GLN A 799 11.54 19.91 3.06
N ARG A 800 11.25 19.04 2.08
CA ARG A 800 10.10 19.16 1.16
C ARG A 800 9.54 17.81 0.75
N SER A 801 8.26 17.79 0.32
CA SER A 801 7.57 16.60 -0.17
C SER A 801 6.90 16.82 -1.52
N ILE A 802 7.06 15.87 -2.42
CA ILE A 802 6.36 15.77 -3.69
C ILE A 802 5.37 14.60 -3.60
N LEU A 803 4.11 14.86 -3.96
CA LEU A 803 3.02 13.90 -3.94
C LEU A 803 2.47 13.76 -5.36
N GLY A 804 2.92 12.73 -6.08
CA GLY A 804 2.49 12.43 -7.45
C GLY A 804 1.27 11.52 -7.49
N VAL A 805 0.23 11.92 -8.22
CA VAL A 805 -1.09 11.27 -8.29
C VAL A 805 -1.61 10.75 -6.93
N PRO A 806 -1.72 11.61 -5.89
CA PRO A 806 -2.18 11.25 -4.56
C PRO A 806 -3.69 11.49 -4.38
N GLY A 807 -4.22 11.27 -3.18
CA GLY A 807 -5.54 11.73 -2.79
C GLY A 807 -5.90 11.43 -1.34
N THR A 808 -7.06 11.92 -0.90
CA THR A 808 -7.73 11.58 0.38
C THR A 808 -9.24 11.86 0.24
N PRO A 809 -10.16 11.22 1.00
CA PRO A 809 -9.96 10.03 1.84
C PRO A 809 -9.76 8.75 1.01
N PHE A 810 -9.12 7.72 1.57
CA PHE A 810 -9.00 6.41 0.93
C PHE A 810 -10.38 5.83 0.54
N ALA A 811 -11.41 6.04 1.34
CA ALA A 811 -12.78 5.64 1.03
C ALA A 811 -13.37 6.33 -0.22
N LEU A 812 -12.96 7.56 -0.54
CA LEU A 812 -13.34 8.22 -1.80
C LEU A 812 -12.60 7.58 -2.98
N ILE A 813 -11.29 7.39 -2.85
CA ILE A 813 -10.41 6.78 -3.86
C ILE A 813 -10.92 5.39 -4.24
N MET A 814 -11.12 4.49 -3.28
CA MET A 814 -11.65 3.15 -3.51
C MET A 814 -13.03 3.17 -4.20
N GLY A 815 -13.89 4.14 -3.88
CA GLY A 815 -15.22 4.23 -4.48
C GLY A 815 -15.21 4.49 -5.99
N LYS A 816 -14.18 5.18 -6.49
CA LYS A 816 -14.09 5.65 -7.89
C LYS A 816 -12.84 5.17 -8.64
N SER A 817 -12.03 4.28 -8.07
CA SER A 817 -10.80 3.75 -8.68
C SER A 817 -11.07 2.50 -9.55
N THR A 818 -10.41 2.41 -10.71
CA THR A 818 -10.41 1.20 -11.53
C THR A 818 -9.70 0.00 -10.87
N ASP A 819 -8.73 0.24 -9.97
CA ASP A 819 -8.03 -0.84 -9.27
C ASP A 819 -8.93 -1.49 -8.22
N PHE A 820 -9.79 -0.70 -7.58
CA PHE A 820 -10.72 -1.21 -6.58
C PHE A 820 -11.75 -2.18 -7.18
N LYS A 821 -11.97 -2.21 -8.50
CA LYS A 821 -12.82 -3.21 -9.19
C LYS A 821 -12.50 -4.64 -8.74
N VAL A 822 -11.21 -5.00 -8.62
CA VAL A 822 -10.78 -6.35 -8.20
C VAL A 822 -10.99 -6.58 -6.70
N PHE A 823 -10.71 -5.57 -5.86
CA PHE A 823 -10.90 -5.67 -4.41
C PHE A 823 -12.38 -5.73 -4.02
N ASN A 824 -13.25 -5.02 -4.74
CA ASN A 824 -14.70 -5.08 -4.57
C ASN A 824 -15.25 -6.49 -4.84
N GLU A 825 -14.84 -7.13 -5.95
CA GLU A 825 -15.22 -8.52 -6.25
C GLU A 825 -14.72 -9.50 -5.17
N LEU A 826 -13.51 -9.31 -4.63
CA LEU A 826 -13.01 -10.10 -3.50
C LEU A 826 -13.82 -9.86 -2.20
N MET A 827 -14.22 -8.62 -1.93
CA MET A 827 -15.09 -8.29 -0.80
C MET A 827 -16.51 -8.84 -0.99
N LEU A 828 -17.05 -8.90 -2.22
CA LEU A 828 -18.34 -9.54 -2.54
C LEU A 828 -18.32 -11.08 -2.38
N LEU A 829 -17.16 -11.71 -2.18
CA LEU A 829 -17.10 -13.09 -1.67
C LEU A 829 -17.50 -13.18 -0.19
N ASN A 830 -17.34 -12.09 0.57
CA ASN A 830 -17.54 -12.02 2.02
C ASN A 830 -18.77 -11.18 2.44
N PHE A 831 -19.20 -10.20 1.66
CA PHE A 831 -20.37 -9.32 1.89
C PHE A 831 -21.48 -9.56 0.86
N TYR A 832 -22.74 -9.29 1.19
CA TYR A 832 -23.90 -9.56 0.32
C TYR A 832 -24.20 -8.43 -0.68
N SER A 833 -23.76 -7.20 -0.43
CA SER A 833 -24.02 -6.01 -1.25
C SER A 833 -22.82 -5.04 -1.31
N ASN A 834 -22.82 -4.12 -2.29
CA ASN A 834 -21.82 -3.04 -2.37
C ASN A 834 -22.07 -1.99 -1.27
N ARG A 835 -23.32 -1.85 -0.83
CA ARG A 835 -23.78 -1.09 0.34
C ARG A 835 -23.06 -1.48 1.63
N GLU A 836 -23.00 -2.79 1.94
CA GLU A 836 -22.23 -3.30 3.08
C GLU A 836 -20.72 -3.01 2.94
N ILE A 837 -20.18 -3.14 1.72
CA ILE A 837 -18.80 -2.78 1.42
C ILE A 837 -18.58 -1.29 1.68
N ARG A 838 -19.49 -0.39 1.28
CA ARG A 838 -19.37 1.06 1.50
C ARG A 838 -19.36 1.44 2.98
N ILE A 839 -20.23 0.81 3.78
CA ILE A 839 -20.22 0.93 5.25
C ILE A 839 -18.85 0.49 5.80
N MET A 840 -18.33 -0.65 5.32
CA MET A 840 -17.01 -1.15 5.74
C MET A 840 -15.85 -0.25 5.33
N LEU A 841 -15.87 0.36 4.15
CA LEU A 841 -14.86 1.32 3.75
C LEU A 841 -14.86 2.57 4.64
N SER A 842 -16.03 2.99 5.15
CA SER A 842 -16.16 4.14 6.05
C SER A 842 -15.66 3.83 7.45
N LEU A 843 -15.87 2.60 7.95
CA LEU A 843 -15.29 2.10 9.21
C LEU A 843 -13.76 1.93 9.10
N ILE A 844 -13.27 1.48 7.94
CA ILE A 844 -11.84 1.38 7.62
C ILE A 844 -11.20 2.77 7.63
N GLN A 845 -11.81 3.75 6.95
CA GLN A 845 -11.36 5.14 6.91
C GLN A 845 -11.18 5.70 8.33
N MET A 846 -12.20 5.55 9.17
CA MET A 846 -12.25 6.09 10.53
C MET A 846 -11.11 5.59 11.44
N ALA A 847 -10.51 4.44 11.14
CA ALA A 847 -9.30 3.98 11.81
C ALA A 847 -8.02 4.52 11.13
N TRP A 848 -8.01 4.57 9.78
CA TRP A 848 -6.89 5.05 8.97
C TRP A 848 -6.65 6.55 9.04
N ASP A 849 -7.59 7.37 9.52
CA ASP A 849 -7.37 8.80 9.82
C ASP A 849 -6.22 9.04 10.85
N THR A 850 -5.82 8.00 11.58
CA THR A 850 -4.60 7.97 12.41
C THR A 850 -3.29 8.10 11.60
N VAL A 851 -3.30 7.71 10.32
CA VAL A 851 -2.13 7.66 9.42
C VAL A 851 -2.34 8.36 8.07
N GLU A 852 -3.57 8.75 7.73
CA GLU A 852 -3.90 9.44 6.48
C GLU A 852 -4.01 10.97 6.65
N ALA A 853 -3.84 11.70 5.54
CA ALA A 853 -3.86 13.15 5.47
C ALA A 853 -5.12 13.79 6.06
N GLY A 854 -6.31 13.29 5.71
CA GLY A 854 -7.59 13.85 6.18
C GLY A 854 -7.78 13.86 7.71
N GLY A 855 -6.98 13.08 8.45
CA GLY A 855 -6.92 13.13 9.90
C GLY A 855 -5.73 13.92 10.44
N LEU A 856 -4.53 13.67 9.92
CA LEU A 856 -3.29 14.34 10.35
C LEU A 856 -3.22 15.84 9.98
N LEU A 857 -4.11 16.32 9.11
CA LEU A 857 -4.21 17.72 8.66
C LEU A 857 -5.61 18.32 8.92
N ALA A 858 -6.43 17.69 9.76
CA ALA A 858 -7.73 18.25 10.13
C ALA A 858 -7.56 19.64 10.79
N PRO A 859 -8.42 20.65 10.54
CA PRO A 859 -8.11 22.07 10.80
C PRO A 859 -7.84 22.51 12.26
N THR A 860 -7.89 21.60 13.24
CA THR A 860 -7.44 21.87 14.62
C THR A 860 -5.95 21.63 14.82
N VAL A 861 -5.35 20.78 13.97
CA VAL A 861 -3.95 20.36 14.07
C VAL A 861 -3.06 21.56 13.78
N SER A 862 -2.17 21.87 14.74
CA SER A 862 -1.23 23.00 14.67
C SER A 862 0.23 22.56 14.51
N GLU A 863 0.48 21.31 14.16
CA GLU A 863 1.82 20.84 13.80
C GLU A 863 2.17 21.34 12.39
N GLU A 864 3.28 22.08 12.27
CA GLU A 864 3.81 22.50 10.97
C GLU A 864 4.26 21.29 10.15
N PHE A 865 4.08 21.35 8.83
CA PHE A 865 4.44 20.30 7.88
C PHE A 865 5.39 20.85 6.79
N PRO A 866 6.27 20.02 6.19
CA PRO A 866 7.17 20.45 5.13
C PRO A 866 6.39 20.92 3.88
N PRO A 867 6.89 21.97 3.18
CA PRO A 867 6.41 22.41 1.86
C PRO A 867 6.05 21.25 0.93
N VAL A 868 4.89 21.35 0.26
CA VAL A 868 4.30 20.23 -0.48
C VAL A 868 3.88 20.57 -1.91
N LEU A 869 4.45 19.85 -2.88
CA LEU A 869 4.06 19.91 -4.28
C LEU A 869 3.15 18.72 -4.61
N ILE A 870 1.89 19.01 -4.95
CA ILE A 870 0.87 18.01 -5.32
C ILE A 870 0.71 18.04 -6.85
N GLN A 871 0.92 16.91 -7.51
CA GLN A 871 0.75 16.78 -8.96
C GLN A 871 -0.32 15.74 -9.29
N ALA A 872 -1.30 16.08 -10.13
CA ALA A 872 -2.41 15.19 -10.49
C ALA A 872 -2.74 15.23 -11.99
N GLY A 873 -3.43 14.19 -12.48
CA GLY A 873 -3.91 14.11 -13.86
C GLY A 873 -5.43 14.17 -13.92
N LEU A 874 -5.99 15.14 -14.66
CA LEU A 874 -7.40 15.11 -15.02
C LEU A 874 -7.59 14.02 -16.09
N GLY A 875 -8.44 13.05 -15.77
CA GLY A 875 -8.59 11.80 -16.51
C GLY A 875 -7.89 10.59 -15.85
N ASP A 876 -7.32 10.72 -14.65
CA ASP A 876 -6.75 9.58 -13.91
C ASP A 876 -7.84 8.59 -13.45
N ALA A 877 -7.71 7.33 -13.89
CA ALA A 877 -8.63 6.24 -13.58
C ALA A 877 -8.20 5.38 -12.38
N GLU A 878 -6.95 5.46 -11.94
CA GLU A 878 -6.41 4.71 -10.80
C GLU A 878 -6.60 5.49 -9.49
N VAL A 879 -6.31 6.81 -9.49
CA VAL A 879 -6.56 7.74 -8.38
C VAL A 879 -7.28 8.99 -8.89
N PRO A 880 -8.58 9.19 -8.58
CA PRO A 880 -9.37 10.25 -9.20
C PRO A 880 -8.97 11.64 -8.70
N SER A 881 -8.83 12.62 -9.62
CA SER A 881 -8.33 13.98 -9.30
C SER A 881 -9.08 14.66 -8.15
N MET A 882 -10.40 14.45 -8.04
CA MET A 882 -11.20 15.01 -6.94
C MET A 882 -10.67 14.64 -5.53
N ALA A 883 -9.99 13.50 -5.37
CA ALA A 883 -9.34 13.13 -4.12
C ALA A 883 -8.01 13.88 -3.90
N ALA A 884 -7.28 14.21 -4.97
CA ALA A 884 -6.13 15.13 -4.92
C ALA A 884 -6.58 16.57 -4.62
N GLU A 885 -7.76 16.98 -5.09
CA GLU A 885 -8.35 18.29 -4.81
C GLU A 885 -8.84 18.40 -3.35
N VAL A 886 -9.46 17.34 -2.79
CA VAL A 886 -9.77 17.25 -1.35
C VAL A 886 -8.48 17.30 -0.52
N LEU A 887 -7.41 16.64 -0.98
CA LEU A 887 -6.10 16.70 -0.34
C LEU A 887 -5.48 18.10 -0.40
N ALA A 888 -5.56 18.78 -1.55
CA ALA A 888 -5.05 20.14 -1.73
C ALA A 888 -5.78 21.14 -0.82
N ARG A 889 -7.12 21.09 -0.75
CA ARG A 889 -7.91 21.88 0.22
C ARG A 889 -7.50 21.59 1.66
N THR A 890 -7.28 20.32 2.00
CA THR A 890 -6.88 19.88 3.35
C THR A 890 -5.48 20.36 3.73
N TYR A 891 -4.55 20.49 2.77
CA TYR A 891 -3.25 21.15 2.97
C TYR A 891 -3.30 22.70 2.94
N GLY A 892 -4.44 23.32 2.63
CA GLY A 892 -4.52 24.75 2.33
C GLY A 892 -3.75 25.18 1.06
N ALA A 893 -3.45 24.21 0.18
CA ALA A 893 -2.63 24.40 -1.01
C ALA A 893 -3.30 25.31 -2.05
N LYS A 894 -2.47 26.00 -2.81
CA LYS A 894 -2.87 26.97 -3.85
C LYS A 894 -2.86 26.31 -5.24
N ILE A 895 -3.49 26.94 -6.23
CA ILE A 895 -3.28 26.61 -7.65
C ILE A 895 -2.50 27.73 -8.35
N LEU A 896 -1.78 27.37 -9.41
CA LEU A 896 -0.92 28.28 -10.17
C LEU A 896 -1.69 28.90 -11.36
N PRO A 897 -1.20 30.00 -11.96
CA PRO A 897 -1.95 30.74 -12.98
C PRO A 897 -2.38 29.90 -14.19
N GLY A 898 -1.57 28.92 -14.61
CA GLY A 898 -1.83 28.02 -15.72
C GLY A 898 -2.55 26.71 -15.38
N ASN A 899 -2.99 26.47 -14.13
CA ASN A 899 -3.73 25.25 -13.78
C ASN A 899 -5.02 25.14 -14.63
N PRO A 900 -5.29 24.00 -15.30
CA PRO A 900 -6.26 23.90 -16.40
C PRO A 900 -7.72 24.14 -16.01
N LYS A 901 -8.09 23.92 -14.74
CA LYS A 901 -9.36 24.37 -14.15
C LYS A 901 -9.13 25.21 -12.90
N ASP A 902 -10.16 25.95 -12.47
CA ASP A 902 -10.24 26.41 -11.08
C ASP A 902 -10.65 25.23 -10.18
N VAL A 903 -10.11 25.20 -8.97
CA VAL A 903 -10.36 24.14 -7.98
C VAL A 903 -11.03 24.79 -6.77
N TYR A 904 -12.24 24.35 -6.43
CA TYR A 904 -12.99 24.90 -5.30
C TYR A 904 -12.13 24.91 -4.03
N GLY A 905 -12.12 26.01 -3.28
CA GLY A 905 -11.35 26.19 -2.04
C GLY A 905 -9.85 26.43 -2.21
N CYS A 906 -9.27 26.21 -3.40
CA CYS A 906 -7.87 26.50 -3.68
C CYS A 906 -7.73 27.86 -4.39
N GLU A 907 -7.14 28.83 -3.70
CA GLU A 907 -6.87 30.17 -4.24
C GLU A 907 -5.82 30.11 -5.37
N ARG A 908 -6.12 30.76 -6.50
CA ARG A 908 -5.17 30.90 -7.63
C ARG A 908 -4.20 32.06 -7.35
N VAL A 909 -2.92 31.74 -7.19
CA VAL A 909 -1.85 32.69 -6.84
C VAL A 909 -0.76 32.71 -7.91
N SER A 910 0.06 33.76 -7.95
CA SER A 910 1.27 33.75 -8.77
C SER A 910 2.27 32.71 -8.27
N ALA A 911 2.92 31.99 -9.20
CA ALA A 911 4.07 31.13 -8.91
C ALA A 911 5.29 31.93 -8.41
N ALA A 912 6.35 31.23 -8.05
CA ALA A 912 7.64 31.85 -7.76
C ALA A 912 8.26 32.46 -9.02
N GLY A 913 8.98 33.58 -8.86
CA GLY A 913 9.59 34.30 -9.98
C GLY A 913 10.10 35.69 -9.58
N PRO A 914 10.45 36.56 -10.55
CA PRO A 914 11.04 37.88 -10.28
C PRO A 914 10.13 38.81 -9.45
N GLY A 915 10.30 38.78 -8.13
CA GLY A 915 9.49 39.54 -7.16
C GLY A 915 8.37 38.77 -6.47
N SER A 916 8.25 37.45 -6.71
CA SER A 916 7.31 36.54 -6.04
C SER A 916 8.06 35.34 -5.46
N VAL A 917 7.82 35.02 -4.18
CA VAL A 917 8.32 33.77 -3.58
C VAL A 917 7.45 32.55 -3.93
N GLY A 918 6.28 32.77 -4.54
CA GLY A 918 5.30 31.73 -4.82
C GLY A 918 4.63 31.16 -3.56
N PRO A 919 3.78 30.13 -3.72
CA PRO A 919 3.26 29.34 -2.61
C PRO A 919 4.29 28.31 -2.12
N THR A 920 4.26 27.98 -0.82
CA THR A 920 4.99 26.84 -0.24
C THR A 920 4.28 25.50 -0.46
N SER A 921 2.99 25.54 -0.80
CA SER A 921 2.13 24.37 -0.98
C SER A 921 1.21 24.59 -2.17
N ALA A 922 1.29 23.74 -3.21
CA ALA A 922 0.51 23.91 -4.43
C ALA A 922 0.01 22.60 -5.02
N LEU A 923 -1.16 22.68 -5.68
CA LEU A 923 -1.67 21.69 -6.61
C LEU A 923 -1.35 22.14 -8.05
N THR A 924 -0.89 21.19 -8.87
CA THR A 924 -0.69 21.33 -10.31
C THR A 924 -1.36 20.15 -11.02
N GLU A 925 -2.35 20.45 -11.86
CA GLU A 925 -3.10 19.46 -12.63
C GLU A 925 -2.69 19.48 -14.11
N VAL A 926 -2.63 18.31 -14.74
CA VAL A 926 -2.44 18.16 -16.20
C VAL A 926 -3.69 17.55 -16.82
N LEU A 927 -4.23 18.19 -17.86
CA LEU A 927 -5.45 17.75 -18.53
C LEU A 927 -5.14 16.84 -19.72
N TYR A 928 -5.49 15.56 -19.58
CA TYR A 928 -5.43 14.59 -20.66
C TYR A 928 -6.79 14.52 -21.34
N GLN A 929 -7.02 15.44 -22.29
CA GLN A 929 -8.35 15.78 -22.83
C GLN A 929 -9.18 14.56 -23.21
N HIS A 930 -8.65 13.68 -24.07
CA HIS A 930 -9.37 12.49 -24.54
C HIS A 930 -9.73 11.49 -23.44
N GLU A 931 -8.87 11.34 -22.43
CA GLU A 931 -9.13 10.45 -21.30
C GLU A 931 -10.14 11.08 -20.33
N TYR A 932 -10.01 12.39 -20.04
CA TYR A 932 -10.96 13.14 -19.22
C TYR A 932 -12.37 13.18 -19.84
N ASP A 933 -12.48 13.44 -21.14
CA ASP A 933 -13.74 13.40 -21.91
C ASP A 933 -14.40 11.99 -21.93
N SER A 934 -13.65 10.95 -21.56
CA SER A 934 -14.14 9.57 -21.46
C SER A 934 -14.50 9.13 -20.03
N MET A 935 -14.25 9.97 -19.02
CA MET A 935 -14.56 9.66 -17.63
C MET A 935 -16.08 9.60 -17.39
N PRO A 936 -16.56 8.71 -16.51
CA PRO A 936 -17.89 8.84 -15.92
C PRO A 936 -18.03 10.20 -15.23
N GLY A 937 -19.17 10.87 -15.40
CA GLY A 937 -19.44 12.17 -14.77
C GLY A 937 -19.33 12.12 -13.24
N ALA A 938 -19.08 13.26 -12.60
CA ALA A 938 -18.77 13.35 -11.16
C ALA A 938 -19.75 12.62 -10.24
N ASP A 939 -21.04 12.63 -10.56
CA ASP A 939 -22.12 11.99 -9.77
C ASP A 939 -22.25 10.47 -9.99
N SER A 940 -21.43 9.89 -10.86
CA SER A 940 -21.42 8.44 -11.15
C SER A 940 -20.77 7.62 -10.02
N ASP A 941 -21.42 6.52 -9.67
CA ASP A 941 -20.86 5.44 -8.86
C ASP A 941 -19.97 4.49 -9.70
N GLU A 942 -20.13 4.44 -11.03
CA GLU A 942 -19.33 3.54 -11.87
C GLU A 942 -17.87 4.01 -12.00
N PRO A 943 -16.87 3.17 -11.63
CA PRO A 943 -15.45 3.51 -11.77
C PRO A 943 -14.98 3.41 -13.24
N PRO A 944 -14.13 4.36 -13.69
CA PRO A 944 -13.69 4.50 -15.08
C PRO A 944 -12.93 3.28 -15.61
N ASP A 945 -12.87 3.13 -16.93
CA ASP A 945 -12.00 2.13 -17.54
C ASP A 945 -10.52 2.55 -17.48
N PHE A 946 -9.65 1.55 -17.36
CA PHE A 946 -8.22 1.74 -17.21
C PHE A 946 -7.61 2.51 -18.40
N ASN A 947 -6.83 3.55 -18.08
CA ASN A 947 -6.10 4.36 -19.05
C ASN A 947 -4.63 4.56 -18.62
N ARG A 948 -3.92 5.54 -19.17
CA ARG A 948 -2.48 5.77 -18.90
C ARG A 948 -2.14 7.03 -18.13
N VAL A 949 -3.12 7.84 -17.74
CA VAL A 949 -2.89 9.15 -17.11
C VAL A 949 -2.05 9.00 -15.84
N HIS A 950 -2.40 8.04 -14.97
CA HIS A 950 -1.68 7.74 -13.72
C HIS A 950 -0.18 7.45 -13.92
N TYR A 951 0.20 6.88 -15.08
CA TYR A 951 1.59 6.65 -15.44
C TYR A 951 2.22 7.87 -16.14
N CYS A 952 1.53 8.51 -17.08
CA CYS A 952 2.10 9.63 -17.84
C CYS A 952 2.37 10.88 -16.98
N VAL A 953 1.61 11.15 -15.91
CA VAL A 953 1.89 12.29 -15.00
C VAL A 953 3.33 12.28 -14.48
N ARG A 954 3.88 11.10 -14.11
CA ARG A 954 5.29 10.99 -13.66
C ARG A 954 6.32 10.97 -14.80
N GLN A 955 5.88 10.86 -16.06
CA GLN A 955 6.75 10.96 -17.25
C GLN A 955 6.77 12.36 -17.87
N ASP A 956 5.78 13.22 -17.59
CA ASP A 956 5.69 14.57 -18.15
C ASP A 956 6.92 15.41 -17.81
N THR A 957 7.52 16.03 -18.84
CA THR A 957 8.78 16.75 -18.70
C THR A 957 8.62 18.07 -17.93
N ALA A 958 7.51 18.78 -18.11
CA ALA A 958 7.28 20.05 -17.41
C ALA A 958 7.02 19.79 -15.91
N LEU A 959 6.34 18.69 -15.56
CA LEU A 959 6.19 18.26 -14.17
C LEU A 959 7.50 17.76 -13.56
N GLN A 960 8.37 17.09 -14.33
CA GLN A 960 9.72 16.73 -13.86
C GLN A 960 10.61 17.96 -13.65
N GLU A 961 10.52 18.98 -14.51
CA GLU A 961 11.22 20.25 -14.36
C GLU A 961 10.73 21.00 -13.11
N GLN A 962 9.40 21.07 -12.87
CA GLN A 962 8.82 21.62 -11.64
C GLN A 962 9.34 20.93 -10.36
N ILE A 963 9.51 19.60 -10.39
CA ILE A 963 10.09 18.84 -9.26
C ILE A 963 11.56 19.22 -9.04
N VAL A 964 12.34 19.39 -10.12
CA VAL A 964 13.77 19.73 -10.03
C VAL A 964 13.98 21.13 -9.46
N GLU A 965 13.19 22.12 -9.89
CA GLU A 965 13.22 23.49 -9.33
C GLU A 965 12.81 23.47 -7.84
N PHE A 966 11.79 22.70 -7.48
CA PHE A 966 11.32 22.58 -6.10
C PHE A 966 12.34 21.88 -5.18
N ILE A 967 13.08 20.88 -5.69
CA ILE A 967 14.15 20.21 -4.94
C ILE A 967 15.40 21.09 -4.82
N ASN A 968 15.83 21.78 -5.89
CA ASN A 968 17.09 22.52 -5.93
C ASN A 968 16.99 23.93 -5.32
N GLU A 969 15.98 24.70 -5.73
CA GLU A 969 15.85 26.14 -5.44
C GLU A 969 14.75 26.41 -4.38
N GLY A 970 14.01 25.37 -3.99
CA GLY A 970 12.99 25.42 -2.95
C GLY A 970 11.71 26.17 -3.30
N VAL A 971 11.49 26.42 -4.59
CA VAL A 971 10.38 27.23 -5.10
C VAL A 971 9.43 26.44 -5.99
N ILE A 972 8.14 26.82 -5.99
CA ILE A 972 7.15 26.24 -6.91
C ILE A 972 6.98 27.16 -8.12
N VAL A 973 7.50 26.71 -9.26
CA VAL A 973 7.28 27.30 -10.59
C VAL A 973 5.97 26.80 -11.21
N ASP A 974 5.43 27.53 -12.19
CA ASP A 974 4.28 27.10 -12.99
C ASP A 974 4.73 26.40 -14.28
N PRO A 975 4.58 25.06 -14.40
CA PRO A 975 4.96 24.32 -15.60
C PRO A 975 3.98 24.51 -16.76
N CYS A 976 2.84 25.17 -16.52
CA CYS A 976 1.73 25.31 -17.45
C CYS A 976 1.75 26.63 -18.24
N GLU A 977 2.67 27.58 -17.98
CA GLU A 977 2.68 28.90 -18.64
C GLU A 977 2.75 28.82 -20.18
N ALA A 978 3.37 27.77 -20.73
CA ALA A 978 3.59 27.62 -22.17
C ALA A 978 2.42 27.00 -22.94
N ASP A 979 1.61 26.15 -22.30
CA ASP A 979 0.61 25.30 -22.98
C ASP A 979 -0.68 25.03 -22.18
N GLY A 980 -0.85 25.62 -20.99
CA GLY A 980 -1.99 25.41 -20.10
C GLY A 980 -2.06 24.02 -19.46
N CYS A 981 -0.95 23.28 -19.43
CA CYS A 981 -0.90 21.88 -19.02
C CYS A 981 -1.91 20.99 -19.77
N LEU A 982 -2.14 21.30 -21.05
CA LEU A 982 -3.02 20.54 -21.93
C LEU A 982 -2.27 19.42 -22.64
N ARG A 983 -2.85 18.22 -22.67
CA ARG A 983 -2.35 17.03 -23.40
C ARG A 983 -3.52 16.43 -24.19
N GLU A 984 -3.32 16.13 -25.49
CA GLU A 984 -4.41 15.55 -26.29
C GLU A 984 -4.82 14.16 -25.76
N ARG A 985 -3.82 13.32 -25.44
CA ARG A 985 -3.97 11.92 -25.03
C ARG A 985 -2.77 11.45 -24.19
N ALA A 986 -2.99 10.49 -23.29
CA ALA A 986 -1.95 9.74 -22.57
C ALA A 986 -1.26 8.66 -23.45
N TRP A 987 -1.11 8.90 -24.75
CA TRP A 987 -0.77 7.85 -25.73
C TRP A 987 0.74 7.71 -26.00
N GLY A 988 1.43 7.09 -25.05
CA GLY A 988 2.85 6.72 -25.15
C GLY A 988 3.66 7.18 -23.96
N CYS A 989 3.35 8.39 -23.48
CA CYS A 989 4.20 9.25 -22.65
C CYS A 989 5.54 9.52 -23.36
#